data_AF-A0A1D2SLC7-F1
#
_entry.id   AF-A0A1D2SLC7-F1
#
_cell.length_a   1.000
_cell.length_b   1.000
_cell.length_c   1.000
_cell.angle_alpha   90.00
_cell.angle_beta   90.00
_cell.angle_gamma   90.00
#
_symmetry.space_group_name_H-M   'P 1'
#
loop_
_entity.id
_entity.type
_entity.pdbx_description
1 polymer ?
#
loop_
_entity_poly.entity_id
_entity_poly.type
_entity_poly.pdbx_seq_one_letter_code
_entity_poly.pdbx_strand_id
1 'polypeptide(L)'
;MRPDAEALAQAGASVRPARRPAGLPGIAGVGDARRVLLLTSGLGSGHVRAAKAIEEAWRAADPQAAVHALDFWSLMDPGVADVIQQSYLRLVSEHSDLYDRVYHLDQRLWRVLLAGGAVPASLRRVLRLFSRDASRLRHGGNRTDRWLFLALLAALKGRAWGWPGGVLRSGLLRFAYRCLSRRLGTRIRAFGPDVIVITEMWPAVLLSPLKARGAVAAPAVGVLTDYGVHDLWVQPGIDHYCAASPDMRAALLATGVEEARISVTGIPLMPGFRHPPSREEARGALGLDPGCAVVLLLGGGLGLGLEGVAKQLVTSGMDAQWLVVAGRNQAALERLGTLAGASSRLKVYEWTEHMERFMRAADVVVGKPGGLTVAEAMACGRPLVAAHCLRGQEGFNVRFLEARAVGRLVPGQDLAATVAAWLADRRQLAAMQARAWALGHRESAQRVVGVAMKLGRGARAGTRPQPSGAESPRDWVRQITQSALRKVDDLYHRRHGLQPVGEVLYAGRARYHGPAREFADGTRLAPGDYIGTLHFNNARFPRIDADTATRAALRFMRLMLESLRILADRARRDAGFADLAVYHAVSWLPPHGQRIGFITEPFPDGPRRRMIAAYFRLLVWAFAPAEQTRASARPDPTVYWLTRKELQRRFGEVRDVA
;
A
#
# COMPACT_ATOMS: atom_id res chain seq x y z
N MET A 1 4.31 -50.47 -44.57
CA MET A 1 3.11 -50.47 -43.70
C MET A 1 2.48 -49.08 -43.77
N ARG A 2 1.40 -48.94 -44.55
CA ARG A 2 0.52 -47.77 -44.50
C ARG A 2 -0.56 -48.05 -43.45
N PRO A 3 -0.95 -47.09 -42.60
CA PRO A 3 -2.25 -47.12 -41.96
C PRO A 3 -3.22 -46.15 -42.67
N ASP A 4 -4.31 -46.77 -43.08
CA ASP A 4 -5.62 -46.36 -43.59
C ASP A 4 -6.05 -44.89 -43.53
N ALA A 5 -6.47 -44.43 -44.70
CA ALA A 5 -7.05 -43.12 -45.00
C ALA A 5 -8.60 -43.07 -44.83
N GLU A 6 -9.23 -44.08 -44.22
CA GLU A 6 -10.71 -44.17 -44.12
C GLU A 6 -11.29 -43.80 -42.75
N ALA A 7 -10.48 -43.56 -41.72
CA ALA A 7 -10.99 -43.15 -40.39
C ALA A 7 -11.29 -41.64 -40.26
N LEU A 8 -10.97 -40.82 -41.27
CA LEU A 8 -11.14 -39.36 -41.24
C LEU A 8 -12.39 -38.85 -42.01
N ALA A 9 -13.22 -39.73 -42.57
CA ALA A 9 -14.33 -39.36 -43.44
C ALA A 9 -15.74 -39.52 -42.84
N GLN A 10 -15.92 -39.96 -41.59
CA GLN A 10 -17.25 -40.24 -41.00
C GLN A 10 -17.63 -39.47 -39.72
N ALA A 11 -17.05 -38.29 -39.48
CA ALA A 11 -17.52 -37.39 -38.42
C ALA A 11 -17.91 -35.99 -38.97
N GLY A 12 -18.53 -35.97 -40.15
CA GLY A 12 -19.29 -34.84 -40.66
C GLY A 12 -20.72 -34.88 -40.11
N ALA A 13 -20.92 -34.43 -38.88
CA ALA A 13 -22.27 -34.24 -38.32
C ALA A 13 -22.30 -33.00 -37.42
N SER A 14 -22.95 -31.94 -37.94
CA SER A 14 -23.45 -30.74 -37.26
C SER A 14 -22.76 -30.35 -35.94
N VAL A 15 -21.75 -29.48 -36.01
CA VAL A 15 -21.34 -28.69 -34.85
C VAL A 15 -22.45 -27.68 -34.58
N ARG A 16 -23.39 -28.04 -33.70
CA ARG A 16 -24.31 -27.08 -33.09
C ARG A 16 -23.46 -25.98 -32.43
N PRO A 17 -23.78 -24.69 -32.65
CA PRO A 17 -23.04 -23.61 -32.01
C PRO A 17 -23.04 -23.84 -30.50
N ALA A 18 -21.85 -23.80 -29.90
CA ALA A 18 -21.67 -23.94 -28.47
C ALA A 18 -22.66 -23.00 -27.76
N ARG A 19 -23.52 -23.57 -26.91
CA ARG A 19 -24.47 -22.82 -26.08
C ARG A 19 -23.71 -21.68 -25.43
N ARG A 20 -24.19 -20.44 -25.63
CA ARG A 20 -23.76 -19.26 -24.88
C ARG A 20 -23.59 -19.68 -23.40
N PRO A 21 -22.45 -19.41 -22.75
CA PRO A 21 -22.39 -19.56 -21.31
C PRO A 21 -23.53 -18.72 -20.73
N ALA A 22 -24.31 -19.33 -19.84
CA ALA A 22 -25.48 -18.70 -19.24
C ALA A 22 -25.14 -17.26 -18.83
N GLY A 23 -25.83 -16.30 -19.45
CA GLY A 23 -25.65 -14.89 -19.16
C GLY A 23 -25.82 -14.68 -17.67
N LEU A 24 -24.87 -14.03 -17.04
CA LEU A 24 -25.08 -13.47 -15.70
C LEU A 24 -26.37 -12.62 -15.77
N PRO A 25 -27.31 -12.79 -14.84
CA PRO A 25 -28.53 -12.01 -14.84
C PRO A 25 -28.19 -10.52 -14.85
N GLY A 26 -28.95 -9.77 -15.65
CA GLY A 26 -28.72 -8.36 -15.94
C GLY A 26 -28.42 -7.57 -14.66
N ILE A 27 -27.29 -6.87 -14.68
CA ILE A 27 -26.88 -5.98 -13.60
C ILE A 27 -27.71 -4.69 -13.72
N ALA A 28 -28.99 -4.77 -13.36
CA ALA A 28 -29.86 -3.62 -13.17
C ALA A 28 -29.98 -3.35 -11.66
N GLY A 29 -29.55 -2.17 -11.23
CA GLY A 29 -29.50 -1.74 -9.82
C GLY A 29 -28.07 -1.65 -9.26
N VAL A 30 -27.26 -0.71 -9.75
CA VAL A 30 -25.86 -0.54 -9.33
C VAL A 30 -25.70 0.63 -8.35
N GLY A 31 -25.47 0.29 -7.10
CA GLY A 31 -24.82 1.11 -6.10
C GLY A 31 -24.41 0.21 -4.94
N ASP A 32 -23.20 0.36 -4.37
CA ASP A 32 -22.91 0.03 -2.95
C ASP A 32 -21.43 0.14 -2.52
N ALA A 33 -20.45 0.17 -3.42
CA ALA A 33 -19.04 0.48 -3.08
C ALA A 33 -18.66 1.82 -3.73
N ARG A 34 -18.76 2.90 -2.95
CA ARG A 34 -18.65 4.28 -3.46
C ARG A 34 -17.27 4.89 -3.25
N ARG A 35 -16.41 4.31 -2.40
CA ARG A 35 -15.03 4.78 -2.20
C ARG A 35 -14.05 3.66 -2.51
N VAL A 36 -13.34 3.78 -3.63
CA VAL A 36 -12.48 2.73 -4.16
C VAL A 36 -11.06 3.23 -4.18
N LEU A 37 -10.16 2.50 -3.52
CA LEU A 37 -8.73 2.81 -3.56
C LEU A 37 -8.01 1.81 -4.47
N LEU A 38 -7.45 2.31 -5.57
CA LEU A 38 -6.58 1.54 -6.44
C LEU A 38 -5.13 1.70 -5.96
N LEU A 39 -4.45 0.60 -5.67
CA LEU A 39 -3.02 0.59 -5.35
C LEU A 39 -2.24 0.08 -6.57
N THR A 40 -1.38 0.93 -7.11
CA THR A 40 -0.59 0.64 -8.31
C THR A 40 0.85 1.12 -8.15
N SER A 41 1.68 0.94 -9.18
CA SER A 41 3.07 1.38 -9.23
C SER A 41 3.40 1.93 -10.61
N GLY A 42 3.92 3.16 -10.67
CA GLY A 42 4.38 3.83 -11.88
C GLY A 42 5.62 3.22 -12.54
N LEU A 43 6.21 2.18 -11.96
CA LEU A 43 7.42 1.53 -12.48
C LEU A 43 7.01 0.53 -13.58
N GLY A 44 6.90 1.05 -14.80
CA GLY A 44 6.33 0.37 -15.96
C GLY A 44 4.86 0.77 -16.18
N SER A 45 4.49 1.07 -17.43
CA SER A 45 3.15 1.60 -17.76
C SER A 45 2.01 0.57 -17.60
N GLY A 46 2.33 -0.72 -17.51
CA GLY A 46 1.34 -1.81 -17.50
C GLY A 46 0.42 -1.82 -16.27
N HIS A 47 0.99 -1.76 -15.05
CA HIS A 47 0.21 -1.80 -13.80
C HIS A 47 -0.69 -0.57 -13.65
N VAL A 48 -0.20 0.60 -14.07
CA VAL A 48 -0.96 1.85 -14.08
C VAL A 48 -2.08 1.79 -15.12
N ARG A 49 -1.82 1.26 -16.31
CA ARG A 49 -2.83 1.11 -17.36
C ARG A 49 -3.92 0.10 -16.97
N ALA A 50 -3.56 -0.99 -16.28
CA ALA A 50 -4.54 -1.92 -15.70
C ALA A 50 -5.39 -1.24 -14.61
N ALA A 51 -4.79 -0.41 -13.75
CA ALA A 51 -5.53 0.38 -12.76
C ALA A 51 -6.47 1.39 -13.44
N LYS A 52 -6.01 2.09 -14.47
CA LYS A 52 -6.84 3.01 -15.28
C LYS A 52 -8.01 2.26 -15.93
N ALA A 53 -7.79 1.05 -16.47
CA ALA A 53 -8.85 0.23 -17.03
C ALA A 53 -9.93 -0.13 -15.98
N ILE A 54 -9.52 -0.48 -14.76
CA ILE A 54 -10.45 -0.72 -13.64
C ILE A 54 -11.19 0.57 -13.28
N GLU A 55 -10.50 1.71 -13.20
CA GLU A 55 -11.11 3.01 -12.91
C GLU A 55 -12.19 3.39 -13.94
N GLU A 56 -11.88 3.29 -15.24
CA GLU A 56 -12.84 3.56 -16.31
C GLU A 56 -14.05 2.60 -16.24
N ALA A 57 -13.81 1.31 -16.00
CA ALA A 57 -14.88 0.33 -15.84
C ALA A 57 -15.74 0.61 -14.61
N TRP A 58 -15.14 1.11 -13.51
CA TRP A 58 -15.86 1.46 -12.30
C TRP A 58 -16.73 2.70 -12.51
N ARG A 59 -16.16 3.76 -13.10
CA ARG A 59 -16.90 5.01 -13.40
C ARG A 59 -18.05 4.76 -14.37
N ALA A 60 -17.88 3.84 -15.33
CA ALA A 60 -18.96 3.42 -16.22
C ALA A 60 -20.08 2.64 -15.49
N ALA A 61 -19.74 1.89 -14.43
CA ALA A 61 -20.71 1.12 -13.65
C ALA A 61 -21.41 1.95 -12.57
N ASP A 62 -20.69 2.86 -11.90
CA ASP A 62 -21.20 3.78 -10.88
C ASP A 62 -20.52 5.14 -11.03
N PRO A 63 -21.14 6.10 -11.74
CA PRO A 63 -20.59 7.45 -11.94
C PRO A 63 -20.44 8.25 -10.64
N GLN A 64 -21.10 7.85 -9.54
CA GLN A 64 -21.02 8.51 -8.24
C GLN A 64 -19.89 7.95 -7.37
N ALA A 65 -19.20 6.89 -7.81
CA ALA A 65 -18.09 6.32 -7.07
C ALA A 65 -16.86 7.25 -7.08
N ALA A 66 -16.36 7.57 -5.90
CA ALA A 66 -15.05 8.16 -5.69
C ALA A 66 -13.98 7.06 -5.86
N VAL A 67 -13.34 7.05 -7.03
CA VAL A 67 -12.20 6.17 -7.32
C VAL A 67 -10.91 6.98 -7.18
N HIS A 68 -9.98 6.50 -6.38
CA HIS A 68 -8.67 7.14 -6.19
C HIS A 68 -7.55 6.15 -6.45
N ALA A 69 -6.63 6.49 -7.35
CA ALA A 69 -5.41 5.73 -7.58
C ALA A 69 -4.25 6.29 -6.76
N LEU A 70 -3.63 5.42 -5.96
CA LEU A 70 -2.42 5.70 -5.20
C LEU A 70 -1.24 4.94 -5.81
N ASP A 71 -0.26 5.70 -6.30
CA ASP A 71 1.01 5.16 -6.77
C ASP A 71 1.93 4.85 -5.58
N PHE A 72 2.48 3.64 -5.53
CA PHE A 72 3.45 3.18 -4.53
C PHE A 72 4.59 4.17 -4.32
N TRP A 73 5.12 4.76 -5.40
CA TRP A 73 6.26 5.69 -5.32
C TRP A 73 5.92 7.01 -4.62
N SER A 74 4.64 7.40 -4.59
CA SER A 74 4.18 8.59 -3.86
C SER A 74 4.28 8.45 -2.33
N LEU A 75 4.56 7.23 -1.83
CA LEU A 75 4.74 6.95 -0.41
C LEU A 75 6.15 7.30 0.11
N MET A 76 7.10 7.62 -0.78
CA MET A 76 8.47 7.96 -0.42
C MET A 76 8.91 9.30 -1.01
N ASP A 77 10.06 9.78 -0.56
CA ASP A 77 10.71 10.97 -1.10
C ASP A 77 10.81 10.89 -2.64
N PRO A 78 10.36 11.94 -3.38
CA PRO A 78 10.37 11.93 -4.84
C PRO A 78 11.76 11.72 -5.45
N GLY A 79 12.82 12.27 -4.82
CA GLY A 79 14.18 12.08 -5.29
C GLY A 79 14.67 10.65 -5.10
N VAL A 80 14.32 10.01 -3.98
CA VAL A 80 14.60 8.57 -3.75
C VAL A 80 13.83 7.70 -4.74
N ALA A 81 12.54 7.98 -4.95
CA ALA A 81 11.71 7.27 -5.92
C ALA A 81 12.30 7.35 -7.33
N ASP A 82 12.68 8.55 -7.79
CA ASP A 82 13.30 8.76 -9.09
C ASP A 82 14.60 7.96 -9.23
N VAL A 83 15.52 8.03 -8.24
CA VAL A 83 16.75 7.24 -8.28
C VAL A 83 16.46 5.73 -8.37
N ILE A 84 15.54 5.20 -7.56
CA ILE A 84 15.18 3.78 -7.60
C ILE A 84 14.60 3.39 -8.96
N GLN A 85 13.70 4.20 -9.51
CA GLN A 85 13.10 3.97 -10.82
C GLN A 85 14.18 3.98 -11.91
N GLN A 86 15.00 5.02 -11.99
CA GLN A 86 16.06 5.13 -12.99
C GLN A 86 17.08 3.99 -12.89
N SER A 87 17.49 3.61 -11.67
CA SER A 87 18.39 2.48 -11.48
C SER A 87 17.77 1.14 -11.87
N TYR A 88 16.47 0.96 -11.60
CA TYR A 88 15.74 -0.22 -12.07
C TYR A 88 15.68 -0.23 -13.60
N LEU A 89 15.33 0.89 -14.24
CA LEU A 89 15.27 1.00 -15.70
C LEU A 89 16.61 0.64 -16.33
N ARG A 90 17.71 1.18 -15.80
CA ARG A 90 19.07 0.85 -16.20
C ARG A 90 19.39 -0.63 -16.01
N LEU A 91 18.99 -1.20 -14.87
CA LEU A 91 19.19 -2.62 -14.58
C LEU A 91 18.50 -3.51 -15.62
N VAL A 92 17.25 -3.24 -15.95
CA VAL A 92 16.52 -4.06 -16.92
C VAL A 92 16.99 -3.82 -18.36
N SER A 93 17.45 -2.61 -18.69
CA SER A 93 17.89 -2.27 -20.06
C SER A 93 19.33 -2.68 -20.36
N GLU A 94 20.27 -2.41 -19.44
CA GLU A 94 21.71 -2.59 -19.66
C GLU A 94 22.24 -3.89 -19.03
N HIS A 95 21.48 -4.50 -18.12
CA HIS A 95 21.93 -5.64 -17.31
C HIS A 95 20.84 -6.70 -17.13
N SER A 96 20.10 -7.01 -18.19
CA SER A 96 18.97 -7.96 -18.19
C SER A 96 19.32 -9.34 -17.61
N ASP A 97 20.50 -9.90 -17.90
CA ASP A 97 20.95 -11.16 -17.30
C ASP A 97 21.14 -11.07 -15.77
N LEU A 98 21.53 -9.89 -15.27
CA LEU A 98 21.63 -9.67 -13.83
C LEU A 98 20.26 -9.55 -13.19
N TYR A 99 19.33 -8.86 -13.85
CA TYR A 99 17.93 -8.79 -13.42
C TYR A 99 17.31 -10.18 -13.35
N ASP A 100 17.47 -11.00 -14.39
CA ASP A 100 16.95 -12.36 -14.44
C ASP A 100 17.49 -13.24 -13.31
N ARG A 101 18.81 -13.20 -13.09
CA ARG A 101 19.43 -13.89 -11.96
C ARG A 101 18.91 -13.43 -10.61
N VAL A 102 18.53 -12.15 -10.46
CA VAL A 102 17.94 -11.63 -9.22
C VAL A 102 16.49 -12.06 -9.07
N TYR A 103 15.75 -12.11 -10.18
CA TYR A 103 14.36 -12.56 -10.19
C TYR A 103 14.22 -14.05 -9.85
N HIS A 104 15.15 -14.89 -10.35
CA HIS A 104 15.21 -16.32 -10.06
C HIS A 104 15.94 -16.68 -8.77
N LEU A 105 16.43 -15.69 -8.00
CA LEU A 105 16.77 -15.97 -6.60
C LEU A 105 15.52 -16.56 -5.93
N ASP A 106 15.75 -17.45 -4.95
CA ASP A 106 14.69 -18.08 -4.16
C ASP A 106 13.54 -17.08 -3.95
N GLN A 107 12.30 -17.46 -4.29
CA GLN A 107 11.15 -16.56 -4.16
C GLN A 107 10.96 -16.11 -2.69
N ARG A 108 11.54 -16.86 -1.74
CA ARG A 108 11.64 -16.53 -0.32
C ARG A 108 12.82 -15.61 0.02
N LEU A 109 13.62 -15.15 -0.94
CA LEU A 109 14.79 -14.29 -0.74
C LEU A 109 14.45 -13.09 0.13
N TRP A 110 13.33 -12.42 -0.13
CA TRP A 110 12.93 -11.27 0.67
C TRP A 110 12.70 -11.64 2.13
N ARG A 111 12.15 -12.84 2.40
CA ARG A 111 12.03 -13.37 3.77
C ARG A 111 13.40 -13.68 4.38
N VAL A 112 14.32 -14.26 3.61
CA VAL A 112 15.71 -14.52 4.04
C VAL A 112 16.44 -13.22 4.37
N LEU A 113 16.34 -12.19 3.52
CA LEU A 113 16.93 -10.87 3.73
C LEU A 113 16.33 -10.17 4.95
N LEU A 114 15.01 -10.25 5.13
CA LEU A 114 14.32 -9.74 6.31
C LEU A 114 14.67 -10.53 7.58
N ALA A 115 15.05 -11.80 7.48
CA ALA A 115 15.55 -12.61 8.59
C ALA A 115 17.05 -12.36 8.89
N GLY A 116 17.74 -11.51 8.11
CA GLY A 116 19.16 -11.23 8.31
C GLY A 116 20.10 -12.19 7.58
N GLY A 117 19.56 -13.11 6.76
CA GLY A 117 20.34 -14.02 5.91
C GLY A 117 21.18 -13.29 4.87
N ALA A 118 22.13 -14.01 4.27
CA ALA A 118 23.11 -13.46 3.34
C ALA A 118 22.47 -12.79 2.10
N VAL A 119 23.11 -11.73 1.59
CA VAL A 119 22.69 -11.09 0.32
C VAL A 119 23.38 -11.82 -0.83
N PRO A 120 22.64 -12.39 -1.78
CA PRO A 120 23.21 -13.06 -2.94
C PRO A 120 24.13 -12.15 -3.76
N ALA A 121 25.12 -12.75 -4.44
CA ALA A 121 26.10 -12.01 -5.23
C ALA A 121 25.45 -11.18 -6.36
N SER A 122 24.41 -11.71 -7.01
CA SER A 122 23.63 -11.01 -8.02
C SER A 122 22.97 -9.75 -7.44
N LEU A 123 22.28 -9.86 -6.30
CA LEU A 123 21.65 -8.72 -5.63
C LEU A 123 22.68 -7.67 -5.18
N ARG A 124 23.86 -8.07 -4.69
CA ARG A 124 24.97 -7.13 -4.38
C ARG A 124 25.44 -6.34 -5.60
N ARG A 125 25.46 -6.96 -6.78
CA ARG A 125 25.84 -6.27 -8.02
C ARG A 125 24.78 -5.25 -8.43
N VAL A 126 23.49 -5.57 -8.28
CA VAL A 126 22.39 -4.62 -8.47
C VAL A 126 22.53 -3.41 -7.54
N LEU A 127 22.80 -3.65 -6.27
CA LEU A 127 22.88 -2.58 -5.27
C LEU A 127 24.09 -1.65 -5.50
N ARG A 128 25.16 -2.14 -6.12
CA ARG A 128 26.28 -1.31 -6.59
C ARG A 128 25.87 -0.38 -7.74
N LEU A 129 24.99 -0.81 -8.64
CA LEU A 129 24.44 0.05 -9.70
C LEU A 129 23.60 1.16 -9.08
N PHE A 130 22.68 0.81 -8.18
CA PHE A 130 21.81 1.77 -7.48
C PHE A 130 22.61 2.81 -6.69
N SER A 131 23.73 2.37 -6.12
CA SER A 131 24.63 3.26 -5.39
C SER A 131 25.35 4.30 -6.26
N ARG A 132 25.57 4.02 -7.55
CA ARG A 132 26.16 5.00 -8.47
C ARG A 132 25.15 6.11 -8.76
N ASP A 133 23.90 5.74 -9.00
CA ASP A 133 22.82 6.70 -9.29
C ASP A 133 22.43 7.52 -8.05
N ALA A 134 22.62 6.98 -6.83
CA ALA A 134 22.38 7.70 -5.58
C ALA A 134 23.21 8.99 -5.41
N SER A 135 24.32 9.14 -6.16
CA SER A 135 25.08 10.40 -6.23
C SER A 135 24.28 11.56 -6.85
N ARG A 136 23.22 11.26 -7.62
CA ARG A 136 22.35 12.24 -8.29
C ARG A 136 21.19 12.72 -7.41
N LEU A 137 21.11 12.27 -6.16
CA LEU A 137 20.03 12.59 -5.24
C LEU A 137 20.04 14.10 -4.87
N ARG A 138 19.27 14.91 -5.62
CA ARG A 138 19.12 16.38 -5.43
C ARG A 138 18.71 16.73 -4.00
N HIS A 139 19.11 17.89 -3.46
CA HIS A 139 18.77 18.33 -2.09
C HIS A 139 17.30 18.80 -1.97
N GLY A 140 16.58 18.48 -0.88
CA GLY A 140 15.14 18.77 -0.67
C GLY A 140 14.28 17.53 -0.34
N GLY A 141 13.07 17.70 0.22
CA GLY A 141 12.14 16.59 0.49
C GLY A 141 12.29 15.88 1.85
N ASN A 142 11.90 14.60 1.93
CA ASN A 142 11.80 13.85 3.18
C ASN A 142 13.17 13.31 3.63
N ARG A 143 13.78 13.97 4.62
CA ARG A 143 15.11 13.64 5.15
C ARG A 143 15.23 12.19 5.65
N THR A 144 14.16 11.59 6.16
CA THR A 144 14.18 10.21 6.67
C THR A 144 14.37 9.19 5.56
N ASP A 145 13.68 9.35 4.43
CA ASP A 145 13.76 8.38 3.32
C ASP A 145 15.13 8.40 2.66
N ARG A 146 15.68 9.60 2.50
CA ARG A 146 17.01 9.80 1.93
C ARG A 146 18.08 9.14 2.81
N TRP A 147 18.01 9.39 4.11
CA TRP A 147 18.90 8.75 5.07
C TRP A 147 18.74 7.23 5.03
N LEU A 148 17.50 6.71 5.03
CA LEU A 148 17.24 5.27 4.96
C LEU A 148 17.76 4.63 3.69
N PHE A 149 17.53 5.28 2.55
CA PHE A 149 17.99 4.81 1.25
C PHE A 149 19.52 4.74 1.21
N LEU A 150 20.21 5.82 1.62
CA LEU A 150 21.68 5.86 1.68
C LEU A 150 22.24 4.86 2.70
N ALA A 151 21.60 4.73 3.88
CA ALA A 151 21.99 3.77 4.91
C ALA A 151 21.81 2.33 4.43
N LEU A 152 20.72 2.02 3.72
CA LEU A 152 20.50 0.72 3.08
C LEU A 152 21.58 0.44 2.03
N LEU A 153 21.85 1.38 1.13
CA LEU A 153 22.92 1.22 0.14
C LEU A 153 24.30 1.01 0.79
N ALA A 154 24.62 1.73 1.87
CA ALA A 154 25.86 1.58 2.61
C ALA A 154 25.94 0.22 3.34
N ALA A 155 24.88 -0.17 4.05
CA ALA A 155 24.77 -1.47 4.73
C ALA A 155 24.85 -2.65 3.76
N LEU A 156 24.45 -2.43 2.50
CA LEU A 156 24.51 -3.42 1.43
C LEU A 156 25.85 -3.41 0.65
N LYS A 157 26.64 -2.34 0.77
CA LYS A 157 28.01 -2.21 0.23
C LYS A 157 29.09 -2.79 1.16
N GLY A 158 28.87 -2.80 2.47
CA GLY A 158 29.91 -3.06 3.47
C GLY A 158 30.50 -4.47 3.48
N ARG A 159 31.79 -4.57 3.83
CA ARG A 159 32.57 -5.78 4.14
C ARG A 159 32.20 -6.47 5.48
N ALA A 160 31.03 -6.18 6.06
CA ALA A 160 30.59 -6.82 7.30
C ALA A 160 30.05 -8.23 7.02
N TRP A 161 30.95 -9.15 6.67
CA TRP A 161 30.70 -10.58 6.58
C TRP A 161 30.69 -11.14 8.00
N GLY A 162 29.56 -10.98 8.69
CA GLY A 162 29.35 -11.49 10.04
C GLY A 162 27.95 -11.18 10.59
N TRP A 163 27.60 -11.84 11.69
CA TRP A 163 26.33 -11.71 12.42
C TRP A 163 25.88 -10.26 12.70
N PRO A 164 26.73 -9.28 13.07
CA PRO A 164 26.24 -7.92 13.33
C PRO A 164 25.80 -7.16 12.06
N GLY A 165 26.40 -7.43 10.90
CA GLY A 165 26.04 -6.77 9.63
C GLY A 165 24.68 -7.22 9.07
N GLY A 166 24.37 -8.51 9.21
CA GLY A 166 23.06 -9.07 8.82
C GLY A 166 21.91 -8.48 9.64
N VAL A 167 22.10 -8.34 10.95
CA VAL A 167 21.11 -7.75 11.88
C VAL A 167 20.85 -6.28 11.54
N LEU A 168 21.89 -5.48 11.29
CA LEU A 168 21.75 -4.06 10.93
C LEU A 168 20.97 -3.89 9.62
N ARG A 169 21.36 -4.61 8.56
CA ARG A 169 20.66 -4.57 7.25
C ARG A 169 19.19 -4.93 7.40
N SER A 170 18.93 -6.04 8.08
CA SER A 170 17.58 -6.54 8.33
C SER A 170 16.75 -5.54 9.15
N GLY A 171 17.36 -4.89 10.15
CA GLY A 171 16.76 -3.79 10.91
C GLY A 171 16.38 -2.59 10.03
N LEU A 172 17.28 -2.14 9.16
CA LEU A 172 17.04 -1.03 8.23
C LEU A 172 15.93 -1.36 7.22
N LEU A 173 15.94 -2.56 6.63
CA LEU A 173 14.91 -3.02 5.70
C LEU A 173 13.53 -3.06 6.38
N ARG A 174 13.43 -3.64 7.58
CA ARG A 174 12.20 -3.64 8.36
C ARG A 174 11.74 -2.23 8.74
N PHE A 175 12.68 -1.33 9.04
CA PHE A 175 12.35 0.06 9.35
C PHE A 175 11.79 0.80 8.13
N ALA A 176 12.45 0.71 6.97
CA ALA A 176 11.98 1.29 5.72
C ALA A 176 10.60 0.75 5.33
N TYR A 177 10.42 -0.57 5.39
CA TYR A 177 9.14 -1.23 5.18
C TYR A 177 8.05 -0.72 6.13
N ARG A 178 8.35 -0.59 7.43
CA ARG A 178 7.40 -0.05 8.43
C ARG A 178 7.05 1.41 8.17
N CYS A 179 8.00 2.24 7.72
CA CYS A 179 7.73 3.63 7.36
C CYS A 179 6.75 3.71 6.18
N LEU A 180 7.00 2.96 5.10
CA LEU A 180 6.12 2.92 3.93
C LEU A 180 4.74 2.38 4.27
N SER A 181 4.66 1.28 5.04
CA SER A 181 3.39 0.69 5.47
C SER A 181 2.59 1.66 6.36
N ARG A 182 3.23 2.41 7.27
CA ARG A 182 2.55 3.45 8.06
C ARG A 182 1.99 4.57 7.18
N ARG A 183 2.74 5.03 6.19
CA ARG A 183 2.29 6.08 5.26
C ARG A 183 1.13 5.60 4.40
N LEU A 184 1.20 4.37 3.88
CA LEU A 184 0.08 3.73 3.19
C LEU A 184 -1.15 3.68 4.10
N GLY A 185 -0.99 3.25 5.35
CA GLY A 185 -2.08 3.22 6.33
C GLY A 185 -2.68 4.60 6.61
N THR A 186 -1.87 5.66 6.68
CA THR A 186 -2.38 7.05 6.81
C THR A 186 -3.20 7.46 5.59
N ARG A 187 -2.74 7.14 4.37
CA ARG A 187 -3.47 7.43 3.13
C ARG A 187 -4.78 6.65 3.04
N ILE A 188 -4.77 5.36 3.39
CA ILE A 188 -5.97 4.52 3.45
C ILE A 188 -6.97 5.08 4.46
N ARG A 189 -6.53 5.45 5.67
CA ARG A 189 -7.43 6.01 6.70
C ARG A 189 -8.02 7.35 6.28
N ALA A 190 -7.21 8.23 5.67
CA ALA A 190 -7.67 9.54 5.21
C ALA A 190 -8.74 9.41 4.12
N PHE A 191 -8.59 8.44 3.22
CA PHE A 191 -9.57 8.19 2.15
C PHE A 191 -10.79 7.38 2.63
N GLY A 192 -10.58 6.41 3.52
CA GLY A 192 -11.60 5.50 4.03
C GLY A 192 -12.22 4.61 2.96
N PRO A 193 -11.46 3.79 2.20
CA PRO A 193 -12.03 2.99 1.13
C PRO A 193 -13.04 1.96 1.62
N ASP A 194 -14.08 1.71 0.83
CA ASP A 194 -14.99 0.57 0.97
C ASP A 194 -14.35 -0.71 0.44
N VAL A 195 -13.43 -0.58 -0.52
CA VAL A 195 -12.67 -1.69 -1.12
C VAL A 195 -11.34 -1.16 -1.67
N ILE A 196 -10.32 -2.00 -1.57
CA ILE A 196 -8.98 -1.75 -2.09
C ILE A 196 -8.74 -2.71 -3.26
N VAL A 197 -8.30 -2.20 -4.41
CA VAL A 197 -7.94 -3.03 -5.57
C VAL A 197 -6.47 -2.80 -5.89
N ILE A 198 -5.70 -3.87 -6.05
CA ILE A 198 -4.24 -3.82 -6.12
C ILE A 198 -3.79 -4.38 -7.46
N THR A 199 -3.10 -3.60 -8.28
CA THR A 199 -2.60 -4.05 -9.59
C THR A 199 -1.09 -4.30 -9.61
N GLU A 200 -0.42 -4.21 -8.47
CA GLU A 200 1.01 -4.47 -8.32
C GLU A 200 1.33 -5.13 -6.96
N MET A 201 2.35 -5.99 -6.91
CA MET A 201 2.61 -6.84 -5.75
C MET A 201 3.19 -6.09 -4.53
N TRP A 202 3.99 -5.02 -4.69
CA TRP A 202 4.57 -4.32 -3.54
C TRP A 202 3.54 -3.64 -2.62
N PRO A 203 2.47 -2.97 -3.12
CA PRO A 203 1.38 -2.53 -2.28
C PRO A 203 0.68 -3.65 -1.52
N ALA A 204 0.52 -4.84 -2.11
CA ALA A 204 -0.04 -6.00 -1.38
C ALA A 204 0.85 -6.38 -0.19
N VAL A 205 2.17 -6.39 -0.38
CA VAL A 205 3.15 -6.64 0.69
C VAL A 205 3.09 -5.55 1.77
N LEU A 206 2.94 -4.26 1.41
CA LEU A 206 2.81 -3.16 2.38
C LEU A 206 1.47 -3.16 3.15
N LEU A 207 0.40 -3.62 2.49
CA LEU A 207 -0.95 -3.68 3.04
C LEU A 207 -1.11 -4.81 4.06
N SER A 208 -0.48 -5.97 3.80
CA SER A 208 -0.52 -7.18 4.63
C SER A 208 -0.41 -6.93 6.14
N PRO A 209 0.62 -6.23 6.68
CA PRO A 209 0.75 -5.98 8.11
C PRO A 209 -0.29 -4.99 8.66
N LEU A 210 -0.88 -4.14 7.81
CA LEU A 210 -1.98 -3.26 8.22
C LEU A 210 -3.26 -4.07 8.39
N LYS A 211 -3.54 -5.00 7.46
CA LYS A 211 -4.67 -5.94 7.55
C LYS A 211 -4.51 -6.88 8.73
N ALA A 212 -3.32 -7.47 8.94
CA ALA A 212 -3.04 -8.39 10.03
C ALA A 212 -3.23 -7.78 11.43
N ARG A 213 -2.99 -6.46 11.58
CA ARG A 213 -3.22 -5.72 12.83
C ARG A 213 -4.62 -5.10 12.93
N GLY A 214 -5.51 -5.40 11.99
CA GLY A 214 -6.84 -4.79 11.91
C GLY A 214 -6.85 -3.31 11.53
N ALA A 215 -5.71 -2.66 11.27
CA ALA A 215 -5.64 -1.23 10.99
C ALA A 215 -6.31 -0.81 9.67
N VAL A 216 -6.64 -1.77 8.80
CA VAL A 216 -7.44 -1.59 7.59
C VAL A 216 -8.52 -2.67 7.57
N ALA A 217 -9.77 -2.25 7.63
CA ALA A 217 -10.92 -3.17 7.58
C ALA A 217 -11.39 -3.46 6.15
N ALA A 218 -11.14 -2.53 5.22
CA ALA A 218 -11.60 -2.64 3.83
C ALA A 218 -11.11 -3.95 3.17
N PRO A 219 -11.97 -4.69 2.44
CA PRO A 219 -11.56 -5.83 1.66
C PRO A 219 -10.55 -5.43 0.58
N ALA A 220 -9.60 -6.32 0.30
CA ALA A 220 -8.52 -6.12 -0.66
C ALA A 220 -8.59 -7.16 -1.78
N VAL A 221 -8.58 -6.70 -3.03
CA VAL A 221 -8.58 -7.54 -4.24
C VAL A 221 -7.23 -7.43 -4.93
N GLY A 222 -6.49 -8.53 -5.03
CA GLY A 222 -5.25 -8.62 -5.79
C GLY A 222 -5.51 -8.96 -7.25
N VAL A 223 -5.15 -8.07 -8.17
CA VAL A 223 -5.31 -8.25 -9.62
C VAL A 223 -3.95 -8.53 -10.23
N LEU A 224 -3.70 -9.80 -10.56
CA LEU A 224 -2.43 -10.22 -11.12
C LEU A 224 -2.38 -9.80 -12.60
N THR A 225 -1.38 -8.99 -12.94
CA THR A 225 -1.25 -8.35 -14.26
C THR A 225 -0.32 -9.08 -15.23
N ASP A 226 0.01 -10.34 -14.95
CA ASP A 226 0.91 -11.19 -15.74
C ASP A 226 0.44 -12.64 -15.68
N TYR A 227 0.94 -13.50 -16.57
CA TYR A 227 0.53 -14.89 -16.71
C TYR A 227 1.27 -15.85 -15.76
N GLY A 228 1.74 -15.34 -14.63
CA GLY A 228 2.45 -16.09 -13.61
C GLY A 228 2.17 -15.58 -12.20
N VAL A 229 2.38 -16.44 -11.21
CA VAL A 229 2.19 -16.11 -9.79
C VAL A 229 3.56 -15.99 -9.14
N HIS A 230 3.88 -14.80 -8.64
CA HIS A 230 5.06 -14.56 -7.82
C HIS A 230 4.65 -14.58 -6.35
N ASP A 231 5.46 -15.20 -5.47
CA ASP A 231 5.16 -15.35 -4.03
C ASP A 231 4.79 -14.04 -3.30
N LEU A 232 5.28 -12.89 -3.78
CA LEU A 232 4.93 -11.58 -3.21
C LEU A 232 3.45 -11.22 -3.36
N TRP A 233 2.71 -11.82 -4.30
CA TRP A 233 1.25 -11.65 -4.40
C TRP A 233 0.51 -12.37 -3.26
N VAL A 234 1.04 -13.48 -2.75
CA VAL A 234 0.37 -14.31 -1.74
C VAL A 234 0.66 -13.71 -0.36
N GLN A 235 -0.29 -12.91 0.12
CA GLN A 235 -0.15 -12.13 1.35
C GLN A 235 -1.34 -12.35 2.28
N PRO A 236 -1.11 -12.45 3.60
CA PRO A 236 -2.17 -12.32 4.58
C PRO A 236 -2.98 -11.03 4.37
N GLY A 237 -4.31 -11.14 4.45
CA GLY A 237 -5.20 -10.00 4.31
C GLY A 237 -5.54 -9.58 2.87
N ILE A 238 -5.15 -10.33 1.84
CA ILE A 238 -5.75 -10.16 0.51
C ILE A 238 -6.99 -11.03 0.43
N ASP A 239 -8.17 -10.43 0.35
CA ASP A 239 -9.44 -11.14 0.48
C ASP A 239 -9.78 -11.95 -0.78
N HIS A 240 -9.42 -11.46 -1.97
CA HIS A 240 -9.70 -12.14 -3.25
C HIS A 240 -8.61 -11.90 -4.29
N TYR A 241 -8.40 -12.86 -5.19
CA TYR A 241 -7.43 -12.82 -6.28
C TYR A 241 -8.12 -12.91 -7.64
N CYS A 242 -7.77 -11.98 -8.52
CA CYS A 242 -8.16 -11.95 -9.92
C CYS A 242 -6.97 -12.41 -10.77
N ALA A 243 -7.09 -13.61 -11.34
CA ALA A 243 -6.05 -14.27 -12.13
C ALA A 243 -6.26 -14.04 -13.63
N ALA A 244 -5.16 -13.97 -14.39
CA ALA A 244 -5.21 -13.74 -15.83
C ALA A 244 -5.61 -15.00 -16.64
N SER A 245 -5.40 -16.19 -16.09
CA SER A 245 -5.66 -17.46 -16.77
C SER A 245 -6.04 -18.59 -15.80
N PRO A 246 -6.60 -19.71 -16.30
CA PRO A 246 -6.84 -20.91 -15.50
C PRO A 246 -5.57 -21.52 -14.90
N ASP A 247 -4.42 -21.46 -15.59
CA ASP A 247 -3.15 -21.98 -15.05
C ASP A 247 -2.75 -21.24 -13.77
N MET A 248 -2.97 -19.92 -13.74
CA MET A 248 -2.66 -19.11 -12.57
C MET A 248 -3.59 -19.43 -11.40
N ARG A 249 -4.84 -19.81 -11.66
CA ARG A 249 -5.73 -20.33 -10.62
C ARG A 249 -5.11 -21.59 -9.99
N ALA A 250 -4.65 -22.53 -10.80
CA ALA A 250 -3.96 -23.72 -10.30
C ALA A 250 -2.70 -23.38 -9.50
N ALA A 251 -1.90 -22.41 -9.97
CA ALA A 251 -0.72 -21.93 -9.25
C ALA A 251 -1.07 -21.27 -7.90
N LEU A 252 -2.12 -20.44 -7.83
CA LEU A 252 -2.59 -19.83 -6.58
C LEU A 252 -3.09 -20.89 -5.58
N LEU A 253 -3.85 -21.89 -6.05
CA LEU A 253 -4.28 -23.02 -5.23
C LEU A 253 -3.08 -23.76 -4.62
N ALA A 254 -2.03 -24.01 -5.43
CA ALA A 254 -0.81 -24.66 -4.97
C ALA A 254 -0.04 -23.85 -3.90
N THR A 255 -0.26 -22.53 -3.81
CA THR A 255 0.30 -21.68 -2.73
C THR A 255 -0.56 -21.67 -1.45
N GLY A 256 -1.69 -22.38 -1.44
CA GLY A 256 -2.61 -22.47 -0.29
C GLY A 256 -3.71 -21.41 -0.28
N VAL A 257 -3.92 -20.68 -1.39
CA VAL A 257 -5.08 -19.78 -1.52
C VAL A 257 -6.34 -20.62 -1.74
N GLU A 258 -7.40 -20.34 -1.00
CA GLU A 258 -8.69 -21.05 -1.14
C GLU A 258 -9.35 -20.78 -2.50
N GLU A 259 -9.97 -21.80 -3.07
CA GLU A 259 -10.63 -21.72 -4.39
C GLU A 259 -11.70 -20.61 -4.46
N ALA A 260 -12.47 -20.44 -3.39
CA ALA A 260 -13.52 -19.43 -3.29
C ALA A 260 -12.99 -17.99 -3.39
N ARG A 261 -11.69 -17.79 -3.15
CA ARG A 261 -11.01 -16.50 -3.17
C ARG A 261 -10.29 -16.24 -4.50
N ILE A 262 -10.55 -17.04 -5.54
CA ILE A 262 -9.88 -16.90 -6.84
C ILE A 262 -10.92 -16.82 -7.97
N SER A 263 -10.82 -15.76 -8.78
CA SER A 263 -11.58 -15.61 -10.02
C SER A 263 -10.64 -15.49 -11.22
N VAL A 264 -10.91 -16.21 -12.30
CA VAL A 264 -10.21 -16.01 -13.59
C VAL A 264 -10.91 -14.89 -14.34
N THR A 265 -10.38 -13.68 -14.21
CA THR A 265 -10.96 -12.48 -14.83
C THR A 265 -10.28 -12.09 -16.13
N GLY A 266 -9.02 -12.49 -16.32
CA GLY A 266 -8.11 -11.85 -17.28
C GLY A 266 -7.35 -10.68 -16.66
N ILE A 267 -6.49 -10.04 -17.46
CA ILE A 267 -5.83 -8.77 -17.12
C ILE A 267 -6.73 -7.62 -17.57
N PRO A 268 -7.01 -6.61 -16.72
CA PRO A 268 -7.87 -5.49 -17.09
C PRO A 268 -7.34 -4.70 -18.28
N LEU A 269 -8.20 -4.51 -19.28
CA LEU A 269 -7.91 -3.76 -20.50
C LEU A 269 -8.78 -2.50 -20.58
N MET A 270 -8.26 -1.48 -21.27
CA MET A 270 -9.01 -0.24 -21.52
C MET A 270 -10.32 -0.50 -22.29
N PRO A 271 -11.35 0.36 -22.14
CA PRO A 271 -12.68 0.11 -22.71
C PRO A 271 -12.71 -0.19 -24.22
N GLY A 272 -11.79 0.40 -25.00
CA GLY A 272 -11.68 0.15 -26.45
C GLY A 272 -11.44 -1.32 -26.81
N PHE A 273 -10.82 -2.11 -25.93
CA PHE A 273 -10.58 -3.55 -26.16
C PHE A 273 -11.83 -4.42 -25.91
N ARG A 274 -12.90 -3.87 -25.34
CA ARG A 274 -14.14 -4.63 -25.12
C ARG A 274 -14.81 -4.98 -26.45
N HIS A 275 -14.85 -3.99 -27.35
CA HIS A 275 -15.39 -4.08 -28.70
C HIS A 275 -14.35 -3.52 -29.67
N PRO A 276 -13.23 -4.25 -29.87
CA PRO A 276 -12.17 -3.75 -30.74
C PRO A 276 -12.69 -3.70 -32.18
N PRO A 277 -12.25 -2.73 -33.01
CA PRO A 277 -12.75 -2.57 -34.37
C PRO A 277 -12.43 -3.79 -35.25
N SER A 278 -13.11 -3.88 -36.39
CA SER A 278 -12.70 -4.78 -37.47
C SER A 278 -11.30 -4.43 -37.97
N ARG A 279 -10.66 -5.36 -38.69
CA ARG A 279 -9.32 -5.13 -39.25
C ARG A 279 -9.38 -4.03 -40.31
N GLU A 280 -10.45 -4.02 -41.08
CA GLU A 280 -10.73 -3.10 -42.19
C GLU A 280 -10.93 -1.68 -41.67
N GLU A 281 -11.78 -1.49 -40.66
CA GLU A 281 -11.98 -0.19 -40.00
C GLU A 281 -10.68 0.33 -39.39
N ALA A 282 -9.92 -0.54 -38.71
CA ALA A 282 -8.66 -0.17 -38.10
C ALA A 282 -7.60 0.26 -39.14
N ARG A 283 -7.51 -0.45 -40.26
CA ARG A 283 -6.61 -0.11 -41.38
C ARG A 283 -7.02 1.18 -42.08
N GLY A 284 -8.32 1.35 -42.35
CA GLY A 284 -8.86 2.59 -42.91
C GLY A 284 -8.56 3.80 -42.04
N ALA A 285 -8.79 3.70 -40.73
CA ALA A 285 -8.49 4.77 -39.77
C ALA A 285 -7.00 5.13 -39.68
N LEU A 286 -6.10 4.21 -40.01
CA LEU A 286 -4.65 4.42 -40.02
C LEU A 286 -4.08 4.69 -41.42
N GLY A 287 -4.94 4.76 -42.46
CA GLY A 287 -4.53 4.94 -43.85
C GLY A 287 -3.57 3.85 -44.32
N LEU A 288 -3.84 2.60 -43.98
CA LEU A 288 -3.04 1.43 -44.36
C LEU A 288 -3.63 0.74 -45.57
N ASP A 289 -2.76 0.09 -46.35
CA ASP A 289 -3.17 -0.67 -47.51
C ASP A 289 -3.83 -1.98 -47.02
N PRO A 290 -5.09 -2.25 -47.40
CA PRO A 290 -5.77 -3.47 -46.98
C PRO A 290 -5.10 -4.74 -47.51
N GLY A 291 -4.41 -4.68 -48.66
CA GLY A 291 -3.75 -5.82 -49.31
C GLY A 291 -2.39 -6.19 -48.71
N CYS A 292 -1.72 -5.25 -48.03
CA CYS A 292 -0.40 -5.51 -47.45
C CYS A 292 -0.49 -6.18 -46.07
N ALA A 293 0.55 -6.96 -45.73
CA ALA A 293 0.76 -7.41 -44.37
C ALA A 293 1.08 -6.20 -43.48
N VAL A 294 0.58 -6.18 -42.24
CA VAL A 294 0.89 -5.11 -41.27
C VAL A 294 1.55 -5.72 -40.05
N VAL A 295 2.71 -5.21 -39.67
CA VAL A 295 3.41 -5.62 -38.44
C VAL A 295 3.48 -4.44 -37.48
N LEU A 296 2.99 -4.66 -36.26
CA LEU A 296 3.03 -3.66 -35.19
C LEU A 296 4.22 -3.93 -34.28
N LEU A 297 5.12 -2.95 -34.18
CA LEU A 297 6.26 -2.95 -33.28
C LEU A 297 5.99 -2.12 -32.03
N LEU A 298 6.17 -2.73 -30.86
CA LEU A 298 5.92 -2.12 -29.56
C LEU A 298 7.18 -2.17 -28.68
N GLY A 299 7.66 -1.00 -28.24
CA GLY A 299 8.78 -0.89 -27.29
C GLY A 299 8.36 -0.86 -25.81
N GLY A 300 7.08 -1.09 -25.52
CA GLY A 300 6.48 -0.81 -24.21
C GLY A 300 6.51 0.70 -23.87
N GLY A 301 6.16 1.06 -22.63
CA GLY A 301 6.09 2.47 -22.21
C GLY A 301 7.44 3.23 -22.23
N LEU A 302 8.56 2.54 -22.44
CA LEU A 302 9.92 3.08 -22.38
C LEU A 302 10.69 3.01 -23.70
N GLY A 303 10.14 2.35 -24.73
CA GLY A 303 10.74 2.29 -26.06
C GLY A 303 12.06 1.51 -26.17
N LEU A 304 12.42 0.68 -25.19
CA LEU A 304 13.75 0.05 -25.12
C LEU A 304 13.96 -0.98 -26.25
N GLY A 305 15.11 -0.89 -26.93
CA GLY A 305 15.53 -1.85 -27.96
C GLY A 305 14.73 -1.81 -29.27
N LEU A 306 13.74 -0.93 -29.39
CA LEU A 306 12.80 -0.88 -30.52
C LEU A 306 13.45 -0.49 -31.85
N GLU A 307 14.46 0.39 -31.81
CA GLU A 307 15.15 0.89 -33.00
C GLU A 307 15.89 -0.20 -33.77
N GLY A 308 16.62 -1.08 -33.06
CA GLY A 308 17.35 -2.17 -33.68
C GLY A 308 16.41 -3.19 -34.34
N VAL A 309 15.32 -3.52 -33.64
CA VAL A 309 14.24 -4.39 -34.12
C VAL A 309 13.56 -3.78 -35.36
N ALA A 310 13.21 -2.49 -35.29
CA ALA A 310 12.57 -1.79 -36.40
C ALA A 310 13.48 -1.72 -37.62
N LYS A 311 14.75 -1.34 -37.45
CA LYS A 311 15.75 -1.29 -38.52
C LYS A 311 15.87 -2.66 -39.20
N GLN A 312 16.07 -3.72 -38.42
CA GLN A 312 16.21 -5.08 -38.93
C GLN A 312 14.99 -5.52 -39.76
N LEU A 313 13.77 -5.27 -39.26
CA LEU A 313 12.56 -5.70 -39.93
C LEU A 313 12.25 -4.86 -41.18
N VAL A 314 12.42 -3.54 -41.11
CA VAL A 314 12.17 -2.63 -42.24
C VAL A 314 13.16 -2.88 -43.38
N THR A 315 14.42 -3.18 -43.10
CA THR A 315 15.44 -3.47 -44.12
C THR A 315 15.48 -4.93 -44.58
N SER A 316 14.54 -5.78 -44.12
CA SER A 316 14.53 -7.21 -44.45
C SER A 316 14.03 -7.53 -45.88
N GLY A 317 13.48 -6.55 -46.59
CA GLY A 317 12.88 -6.73 -47.91
C GLY A 317 11.48 -7.35 -47.90
N MET A 318 10.88 -7.60 -46.73
CA MET A 318 9.51 -8.10 -46.63
C MET A 318 8.48 -7.12 -47.20
N ASP A 319 7.50 -7.64 -47.93
CA ASP A 319 6.35 -6.87 -48.43
C ASP A 319 5.31 -6.63 -47.32
N ALA A 320 5.65 -5.73 -46.39
CA ALA A 320 4.82 -5.38 -45.25
C ALA A 320 4.85 -3.87 -44.95
N GLN A 321 3.81 -3.41 -44.26
CA GLN A 321 3.73 -2.09 -43.64
C GLN A 321 4.08 -2.21 -42.16
N TRP A 322 4.86 -1.25 -41.67
CA TRP A 322 5.40 -1.27 -40.31
C TRP A 322 4.77 -0.14 -39.51
N LEU A 323 4.12 -0.50 -38.41
CA LEU A 323 3.64 0.46 -37.42
C LEU A 323 4.58 0.40 -36.21
N VAL A 324 5.21 1.50 -35.84
CA VAL A 324 6.05 1.55 -34.63
C VAL A 324 5.41 2.49 -33.63
N VAL A 325 5.15 2.01 -32.41
CA VAL A 325 4.72 2.86 -31.29
C VAL A 325 5.87 2.93 -30.28
N ALA A 326 6.57 4.06 -30.25
CA ALA A 326 7.82 4.23 -29.49
C ALA A 326 7.60 4.75 -28.05
N GLY A 327 6.38 5.12 -27.69
CA GLY A 327 6.08 5.73 -26.40
C GLY A 327 6.70 7.11 -26.27
N ARG A 328 7.06 7.50 -25.05
CA ARG A 328 7.62 8.83 -24.72
C ARG A 328 9.14 8.92 -24.88
N ASN A 329 9.76 7.97 -25.56
CA ASN A 329 11.21 7.93 -25.72
C ASN A 329 11.63 8.83 -26.89
N GLN A 330 11.93 10.09 -26.60
CA GLN A 330 12.25 11.10 -27.62
C GLN A 330 13.45 10.72 -28.48
N ALA A 331 14.51 10.16 -27.87
CA ALA A 331 15.69 9.72 -28.62
C ALA A 331 15.37 8.56 -29.57
N ALA A 332 14.48 7.64 -29.17
CA ALA A 332 14.02 6.59 -30.06
C ALA A 332 13.14 7.13 -31.19
N LEU A 333 12.26 8.10 -30.90
CA LEU A 333 11.42 8.75 -31.90
C LEU A 333 12.25 9.46 -32.98
N GLU A 334 13.29 10.19 -32.59
CA GLU A 334 14.18 10.86 -33.54
C GLU A 334 14.86 9.87 -34.49
N ARG A 335 15.44 8.79 -33.95
CA ARG A 335 16.15 7.78 -34.78
C ARG A 335 15.18 6.98 -35.65
N LEU A 336 14.01 6.65 -35.13
CA LEU A 336 12.94 6.00 -35.90
C LEU A 336 12.37 6.94 -36.97
N GLY A 337 12.32 8.25 -36.72
CA GLY A 337 11.93 9.28 -37.68
C GLY A 337 12.88 9.32 -38.88
N THR A 338 14.19 9.26 -38.64
CA THR A 338 15.18 9.13 -39.72
C THR A 338 14.96 7.86 -40.56
N LEU A 339 14.66 6.73 -39.91
CA LEU A 339 14.35 5.48 -40.62
C LEU A 339 13.04 5.58 -41.43
N ALA A 340 12.02 6.27 -40.89
CA ALA A 340 10.75 6.48 -41.57
C ALA A 340 10.90 7.39 -42.80
N GLY A 341 11.76 8.42 -42.74
CA GLY A 341 12.12 9.24 -43.90
C GLY A 341 12.73 8.45 -45.05
N ALA A 342 13.35 7.30 -44.76
CA ALA A 342 13.93 6.40 -45.75
C ALA A 342 12.97 5.30 -46.25
N SER A 343 11.77 5.15 -45.66
CA SER A 343 10.81 4.10 -46.05
C SER A 343 9.36 4.57 -45.92
N SER A 344 8.67 4.73 -47.04
CA SER A 344 7.25 5.10 -47.09
C SER A 344 6.29 4.08 -46.45
N ARG A 345 6.79 2.88 -46.14
CA ARG A 345 6.03 1.78 -45.53
C ARG A 345 6.12 1.76 -44.00
N LEU A 346 6.98 2.59 -43.40
CA LEU A 346 7.13 2.72 -41.96
C LEU A 346 6.38 3.96 -41.44
N LYS A 347 5.44 3.74 -40.53
CA LYS A 347 4.76 4.81 -39.78
C LYS A 347 5.14 4.74 -38.30
N VAL A 348 5.66 5.86 -37.78
CA VAL A 348 6.13 5.97 -36.39
C VAL A 348 5.16 6.84 -35.59
N TYR A 349 4.80 6.37 -34.40
CA TYR A 349 3.88 7.02 -33.48
C TYR A 349 4.56 7.15 -32.11
N GLU A 350 4.36 8.30 -31.47
CA GLU A 350 4.78 8.54 -30.09
C GLU A 350 3.88 7.75 -29.13
N TRP A 351 2.65 8.19 -28.94
CA TRP A 351 1.70 7.62 -27.99
C TRP A 351 0.31 7.51 -28.61
N THR A 352 -0.45 6.50 -28.18
CA THR A 352 -1.84 6.33 -28.57
C THR A 352 -2.69 5.93 -27.37
N GLU A 353 -3.84 6.57 -27.21
CA GLU A 353 -4.88 6.10 -26.28
C GLU A 353 -5.73 4.97 -26.89
N HIS A 354 -5.65 4.77 -28.22
CA HIS A 354 -6.45 3.84 -29.02
C HIS A 354 -5.63 2.64 -29.51
N MET A 355 -4.91 1.97 -28.60
CA MET A 355 -4.03 0.84 -28.95
C MET A 355 -4.80 -0.34 -29.59
N GLU A 356 -6.09 -0.48 -29.29
CA GLU A 356 -6.97 -1.48 -29.91
C GLU A 356 -6.99 -1.36 -31.44
N ARG A 357 -6.92 -0.14 -31.99
CA ARG A 357 -6.91 0.10 -33.44
C ARG A 357 -5.61 -0.42 -34.06
N PHE A 358 -4.47 -0.08 -33.45
CA PHE A 358 -3.15 -0.53 -33.90
C PHE A 358 -3.04 -2.05 -33.87
N MET A 359 -3.46 -2.65 -32.76
CA MET A 359 -3.47 -4.10 -32.59
C MET A 359 -4.37 -4.77 -33.64
N ARG A 360 -5.60 -4.27 -33.88
CA ARG A 360 -6.52 -4.86 -34.86
C ARG A 360 -6.07 -4.70 -36.31
N ALA A 361 -5.40 -3.59 -36.64
CA ALA A 361 -4.85 -3.37 -37.98
C ALA A 361 -3.72 -4.36 -38.32
N ALA A 362 -2.97 -4.79 -37.29
CA ALA A 362 -1.82 -5.68 -37.43
C ALA A 362 -2.20 -7.13 -37.75
N ASP A 363 -1.31 -7.81 -38.47
CA ASP A 363 -1.29 -9.27 -38.65
C ASP A 363 -0.46 -9.95 -37.55
N VAL A 364 0.66 -9.34 -37.17
CA VAL A 364 1.59 -9.82 -36.14
C VAL A 364 2.04 -8.66 -35.26
N VAL A 365 2.17 -8.90 -33.96
CA VAL A 365 2.76 -7.95 -33.00
C VAL A 365 4.18 -8.38 -32.69
N VAL A 366 5.14 -7.46 -32.75
CA VAL A 366 6.55 -7.67 -32.38
C VAL A 366 6.88 -6.73 -31.23
N GLY A 367 7.45 -7.24 -30.14
CA GLY A 367 7.81 -6.38 -29.02
C GLY A 367 8.17 -7.14 -27.76
N LYS A 368 7.99 -6.49 -26.60
CA LYS A 368 8.18 -7.14 -25.30
C LYS A 368 6.93 -7.91 -24.87
N PRO A 369 7.07 -9.09 -24.24
CA PRO A 369 5.95 -9.87 -23.72
C PRO A 369 5.52 -9.36 -22.34
N GLY A 370 5.22 -8.06 -22.22
CA GLY A 370 4.63 -7.51 -21.00
C GLY A 370 3.19 -8.02 -20.83
N GLY A 371 2.77 -8.31 -19.58
CA GLY A 371 1.48 -8.97 -19.34
C GLY A 371 0.29 -8.26 -19.99
N LEU A 372 0.26 -6.92 -19.91
CA LEU A 372 -0.77 -6.12 -20.58
C LEU A 372 -0.71 -6.21 -22.10
N THR A 373 0.48 -6.09 -22.72
CA THR A 373 0.65 -6.21 -24.18
C THR A 373 0.21 -7.58 -24.68
N VAL A 374 0.52 -8.64 -23.93
CA VAL A 374 0.05 -10.00 -24.22
C VAL A 374 -1.48 -10.09 -24.14
N ALA A 375 -2.09 -9.52 -23.11
CA ALA A 375 -3.54 -9.48 -22.96
C ALA A 375 -4.23 -8.68 -24.07
N GLU A 376 -3.69 -7.51 -24.43
CA GLU A 376 -4.17 -6.65 -25.52
C GLU A 376 -4.08 -7.37 -26.87
N ALA A 377 -2.94 -8.03 -27.16
CA ALA A 377 -2.74 -8.80 -28.38
C ALA A 377 -3.78 -9.94 -28.49
N MET A 378 -4.02 -10.70 -27.41
CA MET A 378 -5.04 -11.74 -27.40
C MET A 378 -6.47 -11.19 -27.52
N ALA A 379 -6.79 -10.09 -26.85
CA ALA A 379 -8.07 -9.41 -27.00
C ALA A 379 -8.33 -8.96 -28.46
N CYS A 380 -7.27 -8.65 -29.20
CA CYS A 380 -7.35 -8.34 -30.63
C CYS A 380 -7.10 -9.54 -31.55
N GLY A 381 -6.86 -10.74 -30.99
CA GLY A 381 -6.60 -11.97 -31.73
C GLY A 381 -5.33 -11.92 -32.57
N ARG A 382 -4.27 -11.31 -32.06
CA ARG A 382 -2.98 -11.14 -32.75
C ARG A 382 -1.91 -11.98 -32.06
N PRO A 383 -1.13 -12.77 -32.79
CA PRO A 383 0.01 -13.46 -32.21
C PRO A 383 1.16 -12.48 -31.92
N LEU A 384 1.96 -12.82 -30.91
CA LEU A 384 3.06 -11.99 -30.43
C LEU A 384 4.42 -12.66 -30.61
N VAL A 385 5.30 -12.01 -31.36
CA VAL A 385 6.72 -12.33 -31.45
C VAL A 385 7.46 -11.50 -30.41
N ALA A 386 7.95 -12.16 -29.37
CA ALA A 386 8.76 -11.50 -28.35
C ALA A 386 10.18 -11.33 -28.91
N ALA A 387 10.54 -10.12 -29.36
CA ALA A 387 11.87 -9.82 -29.89
C ALA A 387 12.91 -9.61 -28.77
N HIS A 388 12.42 -9.27 -27.57
CA HIS A 388 13.21 -9.16 -26.36
C HIS A 388 12.33 -9.55 -25.17
N CYS A 389 12.93 -10.17 -24.17
CA CYS A 389 12.27 -10.53 -22.93
C CYS A 389 13.17 -10.07 -21.79
N LEU A 390 12.64 -9.27 -20.88
CA LEU A 390 13.35 -8.90 -19.65
C LEU A 390 13.51 -10.11 -18.72
N ARG A 391 13.03 -11.29 -19.13
CA ARG A 391 12.94 -12.52 -18.35
C ARG A 391 12.19 -12.25 -17.04
N GLY A 392 12.43 -13.03 -15.99
CA GLY A 392 11.67 -12.97 -14.76
C GLY A 392 10.14 -13.02 -14.98
N GLN A 393 9.44 -11.91 -14.67
CA GLN A 393 7.99 -11.79 -14.82
C GLN A 393 7.54 -11.95 -16.28
N GLU A 394 8.28 -11.37 -17.23
CA GLU A 394 8.02 -11.51 -18.66
C GLU A 394 8.29 -12.94 -19.16
N GLY A 395 9.10 -13.72 -18.43
CA GLY A 395 9.33 -15.14 -18.72
C GLY A 395 8.07 -16.00 -18.54
N PHE A 396 7.20 -15.67 -17.60
CA PHE A 396 5.89 -16.35 -17.47
C PHE A 396 5.00 -16.08 -18.69
N ASN A 397 5.03 -14.84 -19.18
CA ASN A 397 4.23 -14.43 -20.33
C ASN A 397 4.70 -15.12 -21.62
N VAL A 398 6.01 -15.27 -21.81
CA VAL A 398 6.57 -16.07 -22.93
C VAL A 398 6.11 -17.53 -22.85
N ARG A 399 6.28 -18.19 -21.70
CA ARG A 399 5.86 -19.59 -21.52
C ARG A 399 4.37 -19.77 -21.80
N PHE A 400 3.55 -18.81 -21.36
CA PHE A 400 2.13 -18.80 -21.67
C PHE A 400 1.89 -18.70 -23.18
N LEU A 401 2.50 -17.73 -23.88
CA LEU A 401 2.35 -17.58 -25.33
C LEU A 401 2.73 -18.86 -26.11
N GLU A 402 3.86 -19.48 -25.75
CA GLU A 402 4.39 -20.68 -26.40
C GLU A 402 3.49 -21.89 -26.13
N ALA A 403 3.07 -22.10 -24.89
CA ALA A 403 2.20 -23.22 -24.50
C ALA A 403 0.81 -23.16 -25.16
N ARG A 404 0.39 -22.01 -25.68
CA ARG A 404 -0.87 -21.85 -26.42
C ARG A 404 -0.67 -21.71 -27.93
N ALA A 405 0.58 -21.77 -28.41
CA ALA A 405 0.93 -21.55 -29.81
C ALA A 405 0.36 -20.24 -30.38
N VAL A 406 0.44 -19.16 -29.59
CA VAL A 406 0.00 -17.79 -29.98
C VAL A 406 1.13 -16.77 -29.92
N GLY A 407 2.34 -17.22 -29.63
CA GLY A 407 3.54 -16.39 -29.61
C GLY A 407 4.77 -17.19 -29.23
N ARG A 408 5.94 -16.57 -29.34
CA ARG A 408 7.22 -17.16 -28.92
C ARG A 408 8.28 -16.10 -28.71
N LEU A 409 9.30 -16.42 -27.92
CA LEU A 409 10.55 -15.65 -27.88
C LEU A 409 11.38 -15.97 -29.12
N VAL A 410 11.90 -14.93 -29.76
CA VAL A 410 12.73 -15.06 -30.97
C VAL A 410 14.04 -14.28 -30.77
N PRO A 411 15.20 -14.94 -30.89
CA PRO A 411 16.48 -14.26 -30.88
C PRO A 411 16.58 -13.21 -32.00
N GLY A 412 17.36 -12.15 -31.77
CA GLY A 412 17.48 -11.04 -32.72
C GLY A 412 17.84 -11.51 -34.13
N GLN A 413 18.80 -12.42 -34.28
CA GLN A 413 19.23 -12.91 -35.60
C GLN A 413 18.13 -13.63 -36.38
N ASP A 414 17.18 -14.28 -35.70
CA ASP A 414 16.12 -15.09 -36.32
C ASP A 414 14.81 -14.31 -36.48
N LEU A 415 14.77 -13.06 -36.01
CA LEU A 415 13.55 -12.27 -35.91
C LEU A 415 12.91 -12.03 -37.28
N ALA A 416 13.68 -11.51 -38.25
CA ALA A 416 13.17 -11.23 -39.59
C ALA A 416 12.70 -12.50 -40.31
N ALA A 417 13.47 -13.59 -40.22
CA ALA A 417 13.11 -14.87 -40.83
C ALA A 417 11.83 -15.45 -40.21
N THR A 418 11.65 -15.34 -38.89
CA THR A 418 10.46 -15.85 -38.20
C THR A 418 9.21 -15.05 -38.57
N VAL A 419 9.31 -13.71 -38.60
CA VAL A 419 8.19 -12.85 -39.01
C VAL A 419 7.83 -13.11 -40.48
N ALA A 420 8.82 -13.22 -41.36
CA ALA A 420 8.59 -13.56 -42.78
C ALA A 420 7.86 -14.90 -42.94
N ALA A 421 8.30 -15.94 -42.21
CA ALA A 421 7.67 -17.25 -42.24
C ALA A 421 6.20 -17.21 -41.80
N TRP A 422 5.89 -16.46 -40.72
CA TRP A 422 4.50 -16.30 -40.27
C TRP A 422 3.64 -15.53 -41.26
N LEU A 423 4.19 -14.51 -41.93
CA LEU A 423 3.45 -13.75 -42.94
C LEU A 423 3.24 -14.55 -44.24
N ALA A 424 4.17 -15.46 -44.57
CA ALA A 424 4.07 -16.32 -45.75
C ALA A 424 3.00 -17.43 -45.59
N ASP A 425 2.93 -18.09 -44.42
CA ASP A 425 1.90 -19.10 -44.14
C ASP A 425 0.64 -18.45 -43.56
N ARG A 426 -0.21 -17.93 -44.45
CA ARG A 426 -1.48 -17.28 -44.09
C ARG A 426 -2.44 -18.20 -43.33
N ARG A 427 -2.41 -19.52 -43.60
CA ARG A 427 -3.30 -20.48 -42.95
C ARG A 427 -2.87 -20.71 -41.51
N GLN A 428 -1.57 -20.92 -41.27
CA GLN A 428 -1.02 -21.07 -39.93
C GLN A 428 -1.22 -19.78 -39.12
N LEU A 429 -0.97 -18.62 -39.72
CA LEU A 429 -1.16 -17.33 -39.08
C LEU A 429 -2.62 -17.09 -38.69
N ALA A 430 -3.57 -17.39 -39.57
CA ALA A 430 -5.00 -17.30 -39.26
C ALA A 430 -5.39 -18.22 -38.09
N ALA A 431 -4.85 -19.44 -38.04
CA ALA A 431 -5.08 -20.36 -36.93
C ALA A 431 -4.50 -19.82 -35.59
N MET A 432 -3.31 -19.22 -35.62
CA MET A 432 -2.71 -18.55 -34.46
C MET A 432 -3.58 -17.37 -33.99
N GLN A 433 -4.06 -16.54 -34.92
CA GLN A 433 -4.93 -15.40 -34.65
C GLN A 433 -6.27 -15.84 -34.02
N ALA A 434 -6.86 -16.93 -34.52
CA ALA A 434 -8.08 -17.50 -33.97
C ALA A 434 -7.89 -18.02 -32.54
N ARG A 435 -6.79 -18.73 -32.26
CA ARG A 435 -6.44 -19.14 -30.89
C ARG A 435 -6.23 -17.94 -29.97
N ALA A 436 -5.48 -16.94 -30.41
CA ALA A 436 -5.26 -15.71 -29.65
C ALA A 436 -6.59 -15.01 -29.33
N TRP A 437 -7.51 -14.93 -30.30
CA TRP A 437 -8.82 -14.31 -30.13
C TRP A 437 -9.66 -15.01 -29.06
N ALA A 438 -9.65 -16.34 -29.05
CA ALA A 438 -10.37 -17.17 -28.09
C ALA A 438 -9.83 -17.03 -26.65
N LEU A 439 -8.54 -16.74 -26.49
CA LEU A 439 -7.89 -16.51 -25.20
C LEU A 439 -8.09 -15.07 -24.67
N GLY A 440 -8.58 -14.15 -25.50
CA GLY A 440 -8.74 -12.74 -25.15
C GLY A 440 -9.87 -12.45 -24.15
N HIS A 441 -9.52 -11.93 -22.97
CA HIS A 441 -10.48 -11.54 -21.92
C HIS A 441 -10.92 -10.07 -22.03
N ARG A 442 -11.82 -9.78 -22.99
CA ARG A 442 -12.26 -8.41 -23.35
C ARG A 442 -13.07 -7.67 -22.28
N GLU A 443 -13.65 -8.39 -21.33
CA GLU A 443 -14.46 -7.82 -20.23
C GLU A 443 -13.74 -7.89 -18.87
N SER A 444 -12.42 -8.05 -18.88
CA SER A 444 -11.67 -8.30 -17.64
C SER A 444 -11.83 -7.17 -16.61
N ALA A 445 -11.82 -5.91 -17.03
CA ALA A 445 -11.95 -4.77 -16.12
C ALA A 445 -13.31 -4.78 -15.41
N GLN A 446 -14.40 -5.03 -16.15
CA GLN A 446 -15.76 -5.12 -15.62
C GLN A 446 -15.90 -6.31 -14.65
N ARG A 447 -15.28 -7.47 -14.96
CA ARG A 447 -15.28 -8.63 -14.07
C ARG A 447 -14.57 -8.34 -12.75
N VAL A 448 -13.42 -7.65 -12.80
CA VAL A 448 -12.71 -7.22 -11.58
C VAL A 448 -13.56 -6.26 -10.75
N VAL A 449 -14.21 -5.27 -11.39
CA VAL A 449 -15.14 -4.34 -10.72
C VAL A 449 -16.28 -5.12 -10.05
N GLY A 450 -16.88 -6.09 -10.73
CA GLY A 450 -17.94 -6.94 -10.17
C GLY A 450 -17.51 -7.73 -8.93
N VAL A 451 -16.30 -8.31 -8.95
CA VAL A 451 -15.71 -8.99 -7.78
C VAL A 451 -15.52 -8.01 -6.63
N ALA A 452 -14.93 -6.84 -6.90
CA ALA A 452 -14.64 -5.84 -5.88
C ALA A 452 -15.92 -5.24 -5.26
N MET A 453 -16.94 -4.95 -6.07
CA MET A 453 -18.25 -4.47 -5.59
C MET A 453 -18.94 -5.50 -4.68
N LYS A 454 -18.90 -6.79 -5.06
CA LYS A 454 -19.47 -7.87 -4.24
C LYS A 454 -18.81 -7.94 -2.86
N LEU A 455 -17.49 -7.79 -2.79
CA LEU A 455 -16.74 -7.79 -1.53
C LEU A 455 -17.02 -6.54 -0.69
N GLY A 456 -17.08 -5.36 -1.32
CA GLY A 456 -17.40 -4.10 -0.64
C GLY A 456 -18.78 -4.11 0.03
N ARG A 457 -19.79 -4.74 -0.62
CA ARG A 457 -21.14 -4.96 -0.05
C ARG A 457 -21.12 -5.81 1.21
N GLY A 458 -20.44 -6.96 1.17
CA GLY A 458 -20.34 -7.89 2.30
C GLY A 458 -19.69 -7.26 3.54
N ALA A 459 -18.76 -6.33 3.34
CA ALA A 459 -18.10 -5.61 4.43
C ALA A 459 -19.00 -4.56 5.12
N ARG A 460 -19.98 -3.99 4.41
CA ARG A 460 -20.94 -3.00 4.97
C ARG A 460 -22.13 -3.65 5.68
N ALA A 461 -22.58 -4.80 5.20
CA ALA A 461 -23.74 -5.51 5.76
C ALA A 461 -23.45 -6.19 7.11
N GLY A 462 -22.19 -6.51 7.41
CA GLY A 462 -21.77 -6.99 8.72
C GLY A 462 -21.37 -5.83 9.62
N THR A 463 -22.21 -5.46 10.60
CA THR A 463 -21.82 -4.56 11.69
C THR A 463 -20.52 -5.06 12.34
N ARG A 464 -19.41 -4.36 12.14
CA ARG A 464 -18.16 -4.65 12.85
C ARG A 464 -17.52 -3.41 13.47
N PRO A 465 -16.89 -3.58 14.64
CA PRO A 465 -16.40 -2.50 15.47
C PRO A 465 -15.17 -1.86 14.83
N GLN A 466 -14.99 -0.56 15.04
CA GLN A 466 -13.77 0.15 14.66
C GLN A 466 -12.53 -0.54 15.24
N PRO A 467 -11.51 -0.86 14.43
CA PRO A 467 -10.27 -1.43 14.93
C PRO A 467 -9.38 -0.32 15.52
N SER A 468 -9.19 -0.40 16.83
CA SER A 468 -8.16 0.29 17.60
C SER A 468 -6.74 -0.09 17.12
N GLY A 469 -5.86 0.90 16.91
CA GLY A 469 -4.43 0.69 16.62
C GLY A 469 -3.68 -0.01 17.77
N ALA A 470 -2.50 -0.61 17.62
CA ALA A 470 -1.42 -0.49 16.62
C ALA A 470 -0.46 -1.71 16.72
N GLU A 471 0.78 -1.64 16.18
CA GLU A 471 2.02 -1.60 17.03
C GLU A 471 3.37 -1.93 16.37
N SER A 472 4.43 -1.34 16.95
CA SER A 472 5.85 -1.62 16.71
C SER A 472 6.60 -1.96 18.00
N PRO A 473 7.86 -2.46 17.98
CA PRO A 473 8.55 -2.97 19.17
C PRO A 473 8.76 -1.97 20.32
N ARG A 474 8.95 -0.67 20.02
CA ARG A 474 8.98 0.39 21.05
C ARG A 474 7.58 0.71 21.58
N ASP A 475 6.55 0.48 20.77
CA ASP A 475 5.17 0.61 21.18
C ASP A 475 4.74 -0.60 22.04
N TRP A 476 5.26 -1.80 21.77
CA TRP A 476 5.05 -2.99 22.62
C TRP A 476 5.68 -2.83 23.99
N VAL A 477 6.96 -2.42 24.08
CA VAL A 477 7.59 -2.10 25.37
C VAL A 477 6.82 -0.99 26.08
N ARG A 478 6.37 0.04 25.33
CA ARG A 478 5.56 1.12 25.91
C ARG A 478 4.19 0.62 26.34
N GLN A 479 3.58 -0.33 25.64
CA GLN A 479 2.27 -0.88 25.98
C GLN A 479 2.32 -1.85 27.15
N ILE A 480 3.37 -2.66 27.24
CA ILE A 480 3.66 -3.43 28.45
C ILE A 480 3.88 -2.47 29.61
N THR A 481 4.70 -1.44 29.43
CA THR A 481 4.92 -0.42 30.47
C THR A 481 3.62 0.30 30.84
N GLN A 482 2.78 0.71 29.89
CA GLN A 482 1.47 1.32 30.14
C GLN A 482 0.53 0.33 30.85
N SER A 483 0.55 -0.96 30.50
CA SER A 483 -0.28 -1.99 31.13
C SER A 483 0.18 -2.31 32.55
N ALA A 484 1.49 -2.38 32.78
CA ALA A 484 2.07 -2.55 34.10
C ALA A 484 1.77 -1.33 34.99
N LEU A 485 1.98 -0.12 34.48
CA LEU A 485 1.68 1.13 35.21
C LEU A 485 0.19 1.27 35.52
N ARG A 486 -0.71 0.88 34.61
CA ARG A 486 -2.16 0.82 34.90
C ARG A 486 -2.48 -0.13 36.05
N LYS A 487 -1.88 -1.32 36.07
CA LYS A 487 -2.06 -2.27 37.19
C LYS A 487 -1.52 -1.73 38.51
N VAL A 488 -0.40 -1.01 38.47
CA VAL A 488 0.16 -0.31 39.64
C VAL A 488 -0.78 0.79 40.13
N ASP A 489 -1.33 1.60 39.23
CA ASP A 489 -2.34 2.62 39.55
C ASP A 489 -3.60 1.97 40.14
N ASP A 490 -4.14 0.90 39.53
CA ASP A 490 -5.33 0.19 40.03
C ASP A 490 -5.10 -0.46 41.41
N LEU A 491 -3.88 -0.97 41.66
CA LEU A 491 -3.50 -1.50 42.96
C LEU A 491 -3.38 -0.37 44.00
N TYR A 492 -2.77 0.76 43.62
CA TYR A 492 -2.66 1.95 44.44
C TYR A 492 -4.05 2.52 44.78
N HIS A 493 -4.95 2.63 43.80
CA HIS A 493 -6.33 3.07 44.00
C HIS A 493 -7.07 2.17 44.98
N ARG A 494 -6.99 0.84 44.81
CA ARG A 494 -7.61 -0.10 45.74
C ARG A 494 -7.01 -0.06 47.15
N ARG A 495 -5.69 -0.02 47.26
CA ARG A 495 -4.98 0.04 48.55
C ARG A 495 -5.31 1.31 49.33
N HIS A 496 -5.49 2.43 48.64
CA HIS A 496 -5.76 3.73 49.24
C HIS A 496 -7.24 4.15 49.16
N GLY A 497 -8.14 3.25 48.75
CA GLY A 497 -9.58 3.52 48.68
C GLY A 497 -9.95 4.70 47.78
N LEU A 498 -9.20 4.93 46.70
CA LEU A 498 -9.45 6.04 45.78
C LEU A 498 -10.65 5.72 44.87
N GLN A 499 -11.58 6.66 44.77
CA GLN A 499 -12.78 6.58 43.96
C GLN A 499 -12.70 7.53 42.76
N PRO A 500 -13.25 7.16 41.59
CA PRO A 500 -13.21 8.01 40.41
C PRO A 500 -14.07 9.25 40.60
N VAL A 501 -13.55 10.40 40.21
CA VAL A 501 -14.20 11.71 40.27
C VAL A 501 -14.09 12.37 38.89
N GLY A 502 -15.14 12.22 38.09
CA GLY A 502 -15.11 12.60 36.68
C GLY A 502 -14.17 11.72 35.85
N GLU A 503 -13.77 12.20 34.67
CA GLU A 503 -12.95 11.39 33.77
C GLU A 503 -11.47 11.37 34.17
N VAL A 504 -10.93 12.48 34.69
CA VAL A 504 -9.47 12.68 34.82
C VAL A 504 -8.94 12.61 36.25
N LEU A 505 -9.79 12.54 37.27
CA LEU A 505 -9.39 12.49 38.68
C LEU A 505 -9.92 11.27 39.40
N TYR A 506 -9.18 10.88 40.43
CA TYR A 506 -9.60 10.03 41.53
C TYR A 506 -9.41 10.80 42.83
N ALA A 507 -10.30 10.59 43.80
CA ALA A 507 -10.19 11.13 45.13
C ALA A 507 -10.37 10.02 46.17
N GLY A 508 -9.65 10.10 47.28
CA GLY A 508 -9.90 9.26 48.43
C GLY A 508 -9.40 9.92 49.70
N ARG A 509 -9.34 9.16 50.78
CA ARG A 509 -9.15 9.70 52.13
C ARG A 509 -7.87 9.18 52.74
N ALA A 510 -7.07 10.07 53.31
CA ALA A 510 -5.84 9.70 54.03
C ALA A 510 -5.65 10.55 55.28
N ARG A 511 -4.89 10.05 56.25
CA ARG A 511 -4.46 10.84 57.41
C ARG A 511 -3.27 11.71 57.05
N TYR A 512 -3.29 12.96 57.48
CA TYR A 512 -2.20 13.90 57.33
C TYR A 512 -1.13 13.67 58.39
N HIS A 513 0.14 13.60 57.97
CA HIS A 513 1.28 13.36 58.86
C HIS A 513 2.34 14.47 58.75
N GLY A 514 1.98 15.61 58.15
CA GLY A 514 2.88 16.76 58.04
C GLY A 514 2.71 17.74 59.21
N PRO A 515 3.47 18.85 59.21
CA PRO A 515 3.37 19.89 60.23
C PRO A 515 2.01 20.59 60.17
N ALA A 516 1.56 21.16 61.29
CA ALA A 516 0.33 21.96 61.32
C ALA A 516 0.42 23.14 60.33
N ARG A 517 -0.70 23.44 59.66
CA ARG A 517 -0.79 24.45 58.60
C ARG A 517 -2.07 25.28 58.72
N GLU A 518 -1.98 26.53 58.31
CA GLU A 518 -3.12 27.44 58.16
C GLU A 518 -3.10 28.02 56.74
N PHE A 519 -4.23 27.91 56.04
CA PHE A 519 -4.41 28.40 54.67
C PHE A 519 -4.98 29.83 54.68
N ALA A 520 -4.80 30.56 53.58
CA ALA A 520 -5.20 31.97 53.48
C ALA A 520 -6.72 32.22 53.68
N ASP A 521 -7.56 31.20 53.55
CA ASP A 521 -9.01 31.25 53.79
C ASP A 521 -9.42 30.87 55.22
N GLY A 522 -8.44 30.82 56.15
CA GLY A 522 -8.60 30.45 57.55
C GLY A 522 -8.80 28.96 57.79
N THR A 523 -8.66 28.11 56.77
CA THR A 523 -8.70 26.65 56.96
C THR A 523 -7.45 26.19 57.71
N ARG A 524 -7.61 25.39 58.77
CA ARG A 524 -6.49 24.81 59.53
C ARG A 524 -6.39 23.32 59.27
N LEU A 525 -5.17 22.81 59.25
CA LEU A 525 -4.84 21.41 59.05
C LEU A 525 -3.80 20.99 60.09
N ALA A 526 -4.16 20.07 60.98
CA ALA A 526 -3.30 19.54 62.04
C ALA A 526 -2.81 18.11 61.71
N PRO A 527 -1.67 17.68 62.29
CA PRO A 527 -1.24 16.29 62.20
C PRO A 527 -2.33 15.34 62.74
N GLY A 528 -2.66 14.29 61.98
CA GLY A 528 -3.71 13.33 62.30
C GLY A 528 -5.04 13.59 61.60
N ASP A 529 -5.28 14.81 61.09
CA ASP A 529 -6.50 15.16 60.39
C ASP A 529 -6.68 14.34 59.10
N TYR A 530 -7.93 14.15 58.69
CA TYR A 530 -8.24 13.53 57.42
C TYR A 530 -8.21 14.56 56.28
N ILE A 531 -7.52 14.19 55.19
CA ILE A 531 -7.42 14.97 53.97
C ILE A 531 -7.90 14.15 52.77
N GLY A 532 -8.36 14.86 51.74
CA GLY A 532 -8.66 14.27 50.44
C GLY A 532 -7.39 14.11 49.62
N THR A 533 -7.05 12.90 49.19
CA THR A 533 -5.95 12.66 48.26
C THR A 533 -6.45 12.63 46.83
N LEU A 534 -5.93 13.51 45.98
CA LEU A 534 -6.25 13.55 44.56
C LEU A 534 -5.17 12.84 43.74
N HIS A 535 -5.61 12.03 42.78
CA HIS A 535 -4.72 11.31 41.86
C HIS A 535 -5.27 11.41 40.45
N PHE A 536 -4.41 11.58 39.45
CA PHE A 536 -4.88 11.60 38.07
C PHE A 536 -5.26 10.21 37.58
N ASN A 537 -6.27 10.15 36.70
CA ASN A 537 -6.55 8.98 35.90
C ASN A 537 -5.58 8.90 34.73
N ASN A 538 -4.39 8.33 34.98
CA ASN A 538 -3.31 8.23 33.98
C ASN A 538 -3.76 7.48 32.70
N ALA A 539 -4.76 6.59 32.80
CA ALA A 539 -5.31 5.85 31.67
C ALA A 539 -6.07 6.73 30.66
N ARG A 540 -6.43 7.97 31.01
CA ARG A 540 -7.17 8.89 30.14
C ARG A 540 -6.28 9.84 29.34
N PHE A 541 -5.03 10.09 29.75
CA PHE A 541 -4.09 10.93 29.00
C PHE A 541 -3.85 10.49 27.54
N PRO A 542 -3.79 9.20 27.20
CA PRO A 542 -3.67 8.75 25.80
C PRO A 542 -4.91 8.99 24.93
N ARG A 543 -6.08 9.24 25.53
CA ARG A 543 -7.36 9.39 24.81
C ARG A 543 -7.73 10.85 24.53
N ILE A 544 -6.94 11.79 25.02
CA ILE A 544 -7.10 13.23 24.80
C ILE A 544 -6.35 13.58 23.51
N ASP A 545 -6.78 12.99 22.39
CA ASP A 545 -6.27 13.28 21.05
C ASP A 545 -7.05 14.46 20.46
N ALA A 546 -6.31 15.46 19.96
CA ALA A 546 -6.81 16.52 19.10
C ALA A 546 -5.69 16.91 18.12
N ASP A 547 -6.03 17.34 16.90
CA ASP A 547 -5.06 17.48 15.80
C ASP A 547 -3.90 18.46 16.07
N THR A 548 -3.92 19.21 17.19
CA THR A 548 -2.82 20.07 17.66
C THR A 548 -2.63 20.00 19.18
N ALA A 549 -1.41 20.19 19.67
CA ALA A 549 -1.06 20.18 21.10
C ALA A 549 -1.89 21.17 21.95
N THR A 550 -2.23 22.33 21.37
CA THR A 550 -3.08 23.35 22.00
C THR A 550 -4.50 22.84 22.25
N ARG A 551 -5.09 22.10 21.30
CA ARG A 551 -6.44 21.53 21.47
C ARG A 551 -6.48 20.38 22.48
N ALA A 552 -5.42 19.58 22.55
CA ALA A 552 -5.30 18.54 23.58
C ALA A 552 -5.23 19.15 24.99
N ALA A 553 -4.46 20.24 25.16
CA ALA A 553 -4.39 20.97 26.43
C ALA A 553 -5.74 21.59 26.84
N LEU A 554 -6.47 22.19 25.89
CA LEU A 554 -7.80 22.74 26.14
C LEU A 554 -8.81 21.67 26.55
N ARG A 555 -8.78 20.51 25.88
CA ARG A 555 -9.66 19.37 26.20
C ARG A 555 -9.35 18.78 27.58
N PHE A 556 -8.07 18.63 27.92
CA PHE A 556 -7.65 18.21 29.26
C PHE A 556 -8.14 19.18 30.33
N MET A 557 -7.98 20.49 30.11
CA MET A 557 -8.47 21.52 31.03
C MET A 557 -9.99 21.46 31.22
N ARG A 558 -10.76 21.25 30.14
CA ARG A 558 -12.23 21.10 30.24
C ARG A 558 -12.63 19.92 31.13
N LEU A 559 -12.03 18.74 30.90
CA LEU A 559 -12.30 17.54 31.70
C LEU A 559 -11.83 17.69 33.16
N MET A 560 -10.75 18.44 33.39
CA MET A 560 -10.28 18.77 34.73
C MET A 560 -11.30 19.59 35.50
N LEU A 561 -11.82 20.65 34.90
CA LEU A 561 -12.83 21.53 35.51
C LEU A 561 -14.12 20.76 35.83
N GLU A 562 -14.54 19.87 34.91
CA GLU A 562 -15.69 18.99 35.13
C GLU A 562 -15.46 18.03 36.30
N SER A 563 -14.28 17.41 36.37
CA SER A 563 -13.92 16.51 37.48
C SER A 563 -13.89 17.25 38.81
N LEU A 564 -13.39 18.49 38.84
CA LEU A 564 -13.42 19.32 40.06
C LEU A 564 -14.84 19.75 40.47
N ARG A 565 -15.75 19.97 39.52
CA ARG A 565 -17.18 20.21 39.83
C ARG A 565 -17.83 18.99 40.47
N ILE A 566 -17.55 17.79 39.95
CA ILE A 566 -18.03 16.54 40.55
C ILE A 566 -17.44 16.37 41.95
N LEU A 567 -16.16 16.71 42.15
CA LEU A 567 -15.53 16.70 43.47
C LEU A 567 -16.23 17.68 44.42
N ALA A 568 -16.54 18.90 43.96
CA ALA A 568 -17.23 19.90 44.75
C ALA A 568 -18.62 19.40 45.17
N ASP A 569 -19.37 18.76 44.28
CA ASP A 569 -20.67 18.21 44.65
C ASP A 569 -20.56 17.08 45.68
N ARG A 570 -19.60 16.15 45.51
CA ARG A 570 -19.32 15.09 46.50
C ARG A 570 -18.86 15.67 47.83
N ALA A 571 -18.02 16.69 47.83
CA ALA A 571 -17.58 17.39 49.03
C ALA A 571 -18.72 18.12 49.77
N ARG A 572 -19.93 18.21 49.20
CA ARG A 572 -21.14 18.67 49.91
C ARG A 572 -22.02 17.53 50.39
N ARG A 573 -22.24 16.54 49.52
CA ARG A 573 -23.34 15.58 49.66
C ARG A 573 -22.88 14.20 50.14
N ASP A 574 -21.62 13.84 49.92
CA ASP A 574 -21.07 12.53 50.25
C ASP A 574 -20.41 12.56 51.64
N ALA A 575 -20.93 11.75 52.57
CA ALA A 575 -20.42 11.64 53.93
C ALA A 575 -18.93 11.27 53.97
N GLY A 576 -18.38 10.61 52.95
CA GLY A 576 -16.96 10.26 52.88
C GLY A 576 -16.01 11.43 52.58
N PHE A 577 -16.54 12.52 52.00
CA PHE A 577 -15.77 13.68 51.54
C PHE A 577 -16.24 15.01 52.15
N ALA A 578 -17.41 15.04 52.79
CA ALA A 578 -18.04 16.25 53.31
C ALA A 578 -17.35 16.83 54.55
N ASP A 579 -16.56 16.04 55.29
CA ASP A 579 -15.81 16.49 56.46
C ASP A 579 -14.34 16.82 56.15
N LEU A 580 -13.90 16.62 54.90
CA LEU A 580 -12.53 16.89 54.49
C LEU A 580 -12.32 18.40 54.28
N ALA A 581 -11.48 19.00 55.12
CA ALA A 581 -11.16 20.42 55.03
C ALA A 581 -10.26 20.77 53.83
N VAL A 582 -9.40 19.84 53.40
CA VAL A 582 -8.34 20.06 52.42
C VAL A 582 -8.15 18.86 51.50
N TYR A 583 -7.89 19.15 50.22
CA TYR A 583 -7.49 18.21 49.19
C TYR A 583 -6.01 18.41 48.81
N HIS A 584 -5.29 17.32 48.60
CA HIS A 584 -3.85 17.26 48.38
C HIS A 584 -3.50 16.39 47.17
N ALA A 585 -2.56 16.84 46.33
CA ALA A 585 -2.00 16.06 45.22
C ALA A 585 -0.49 16.27 45.09
N VAL A 586 0.20 15.30 44.50
CA VAL A 586 1.59 15.46 44.03
C VAL A 586 1.61 15.24 42.53
N SER A 587 2.11 16.21 41.76
CA SER A 587 2.10 16.17 40.29
C SER A 587 3.31 16.88 39.70
N TRP A 588 3.54 16.65 38.40
CA TRP A 588 4.58 17.30 37.59
C TRP A 588 4.02 18.30 36.57
N LEU A 589 2.70 18.48 36.50
CA LEU A 589 2.10 19.43 35.56
C LEU A 589 2.64 20.84 35.84
N PRO A 590 2.96 21.65 34.82
CA PRO A 590 3.40 23.02 35.07
C PRO A 590 2.38 23.78 35.95
N PRO A 591 2.80 24.73 36.81
CA PRO A 591 1.95 25.38 37.81
C PRO A 591 0.91 26.36 37.21
N HIS A 592 0.10 25.88 36.26
CA HIS A 592 -1.15 26.53 35.84
C HIS A 592 -2.27 26.27 36.86
N GLY A 593 -2.05 25.37 37.84
CA GLY A 593 -2.98 25.04 38.93
C GLY A 593 -3.40 26.23 39.78
N GLN A 594 -2.55 27.26 39.89
CA GLN A 594 -2.88 28.51 40.58
C GLN A 594 -4.08 29.23 39.92
N ARG A 595 -4.26 29.10 38.60
CA ARG A 595 -5.40 29.69 37.87
C ARG A 595 -6.73 29.00 38.19
N ILE A 596 -6.70 27.75 38.65
CA ILE A 596 -7.88 26.94 39.02
C ILE A 596 -8.03 26.78 40.55
N GLY A 597 -7.25 27.51 41.36
CA GLY A 597 -7.42 27.60 42.82
C GLY A 597 -6.49 26.72 43.65
N PHE A 598 -5.55 25.99 43.05
CA PHE A 598 -4.56 25.22 43.82
C PHE A 598 -3.40 26.09 44.30
N ILE A 599 -3.00 25.88 45.55
CA ILE A 599 -1.75 26.39 46.11
C ILE A 599 -0.66 25.37 45.79
N THR A 600 0.45 25.82 45.22
CA THR A 600 1.54 24.95 44.75
C THR A 600 2.81 25.20 45.53
N GLU A 601 3.43 24.13 46.03
CA GLU A 601 4.72 24.17 46.73
C GLU A 601 5.69 23.17 46.09
N PRO A 602 6.99 23.47 46.00
CA PRO A 602 7.97 22.49 45.56
C PRO A 602 7.97 21.29 46.52
N PHE A 603 8.12 20.09 45.97
CA PHE A 603 8.22 18.91 46.82
C PHE A 603 9.52 18.94 47.65
N PRO A 604 9.49 18.58 48.95
CA PRO A 604 10.67 18.66 49.82
C PRO A 604 11.90 17.94 49.26
N ASP A 605 13.08 18.53 49.45
CA ASP A 605 14.34 17.95 49.00
C ASP A 605 14.68 16.66 49.75
N GLY A 606 15.27 15.71 49.02
CA GLY A 606 15.69 14.43 49.57
C GLY A 606 15.63 13.26 48.58
N PRO A 607 15.95 12.03 49.03
CA PRO A 607 15.96 10.84 48.19
C PRO A 607 14.56 10.53 47.61
N ARG A 608 13.50 10.84 48.36
CA ARG A 608 12.11 10.67 47.93
C ARG A 608 11.75 11.55 46.72
N ARG A 609 12.27 12.79 46.65
CA ARG A 609 12.06 13.70 45.50
C ARG A 609 12.64 13.10 44.21
N ARG A 610 13.86 12.56 44.27
CA ARG A 610 14.53 11.93 43.13
C ARG A 610 13.76 10.72 42.59
N MET A 611 13.23 9.89 43.50
CA MET A 611 12.42 8.73 43.16
C MET A 611 11.11 9.14 42.46
N ILE A 612 10.38 10.12 43.01
CA ILE A 612 9.13 10.60 42.41
C ILE A 612 9.39 11.27 41.05
N ALA A 613 10.48 12.03 40.92
CA ALA A 613 10.88 12.62 39.64
C ALA A 613 11.25 11.56 38.58
N ALA A 614 11.85 10.44 38.97
CA ALA A 614 12.12 9.32 38.07
C ALA A 614 10.81 8.64 37.63
N TYR A 615 9.87 8.45 38.56
CA TYR A 615 8.53 7.93 38.26
C TYR A 615 7.76 8.82 37.28
N PHE A 616 7.77 10.15 37.48
CA PHE A 616 7.12 11.07 36.56
C PHE A 616 7.76 11.08 35.17
N ARG A 617 9.09 10.96 35.06
CA ARG A 617 9.76 10.77 33.75
C ARG A 617 9.27 9.51 33.03
N LEU A 618 9.08 8.42 33.77
CA LEU A 618 8.53 7.17 33.22
C LEU A 618 7.06 7.34 32.78
N LEU A 619 6.23 8.02 33.58
CA LEU A 619 4.84 8.30 33.23
C LEU A 619 4.71 9.18 31.98
N VAL A 620 5.50 10.26 31.89
CA VAL A 620 5.55 11.14 30.71
C VAL A 620 5.95 10.35 29.46
N TRP A 621 6.98 9.53 29.55
CA TRP A 621 7.44 8.69 28.46
C TRP A 621 6.36 7.67 28.02
N ALA A 622 5.63 7.11 28.99
CA ALA A 622 4.61 6.10 28.75
C ALA A 622 3.29 6.70 28.18
N PHE A 623 2.83 7.84 28.67
CA PHE A 623 1.46 8.34 28.43
C PHE A 623 1.36 9.67 27.67
N ALA A 624 2.44 10.42 27.43
CA ALA A 624 2.34 11.71 26.73
C ALA A 624 2.07 11.56 25.21
N PRO A 625 1.12 12.32 24.63
CA PRO A 625 0.61 12.11 23.28
C PRO A 625 1.62 12.47 22.17
N ALA A 626 2.44 13.51 22.33
CA ALA A 626 3.39 13.96 21.30
C ALA A 626 4.87 13.68 21.65
N GLU A 627 5.68 13.34 20.65
CA GLU A 627 7.12 13.08 20.79
C GLU A 627 7.91 14.34 21.21
N GLN A 628 7.48 15.52 20.75
CA GLN A 628 8.00 16.82 21.21
C GLN A 628 7.73 17.08 22.69
N THR A 629 6.53 16.78 23.20
CA THR A 629 6.19 16.91 24.63
C THR A 629 7.04 15.98 25.49
N ARG A 630 7.37 14.78 24.99
CA ARG A 630 8.27 13.84 25.68
C ARG A 630 9.71 14.34 25.73
N ALA A 631 10.16 15.03 24.68
CA ALA A 631 11.52 15.55 24.60
C ALA A 631 11.73 16.85 25.40
N SER A 632 10.67 17.66 25.59
CA SER A 632 10.75 18.93 26.30
C SER A 632 10.34 18.87 27.79
N ALA A 633 9.65 17.81 28.22
CA ALA A 633 9.19 17.68 29.60
C ALA A 633 10.35 17.41 30.57
N ARG A 634 10.52 18.33 31.54
CA ARG A 634 11.38 18.15 32.72
C ARG A 634 10.48 18.08 33.95
N PRO A 635 9.87 16.93 34.26
CA PRO A 635 8.89 16.83 35.33
C PRO A 635 9.58 17.04 36.68
N ASP A 636 9.17 18.10 37.39
CA ASP A 636 9.61 18.38 38.77
C ASP A 636 8.43 18.15 39.72
N PRO A 637 8.56 17.27 40.74
CA PRO A 637 7.49 17.01 41.68
C PRO A 637 7.07 18.27 42.43
N THR A 638 5.78 18.57 42.36
CA THR A 638 5.15 19.73 43.00
C THR A 638 3.97 19.24 43.83
N VAL A 639 3.82 19.79 45.03
CA VAL A 639 2.70 19.55 45.94
C VAL A 639 1.59 20.56 45.63
N TYR A 640 0.35 20.09 45.56
CA TYR A 640 -0.84 20.88 45.28
C TYR A 640 -1.80 20.76 46.45
N TRP A 641 -2.29 21.91 46.93
CA TRP A 641 -3.30 22.00 47.97
C TRP A 641 -4.53 22.73 47.43
N LEU A 642 -5.71 22.24 47.77
CA LEU A 642 -6.99 22.89 47.48
C LEU A 642 -7.90 22.76 48.70
N THR A 643 -8.26 23.90 49.30
CA THR A 643 -9.19 23.89 50.45
C THR A 643 -10.61 23.59 49.97
N ARG A 644 -11.43 22.99 50.84
CA ARG A 644 -12.83 22.74 50.53
C ARG A 644 -13.59 24.04 50.25
N LYS A 645 -13.30 25.11 51.01
CA LYS A 645 -13.92 26.43 50.78
C LYS A 645 -13.63 26.94 49.37
N GLU A 646 -12.37 26.85 48.92
CA GLU A 646 -11.99 27.30 47.58
C GLU A 646 -12.56 26.40 46.46
N LEU A 647 -12.61 25.09 46.69
CA LEU A 647 -13.27 24.13 45.79
C LEU A 647 -14.77 24.48 45.62
N GLN A 648 -15.49 24.75 46.72
CA GLN A 648 -16.91 25.14 46.67
C GLN A 648 -17.10 26.50 45.99
N ARG A 649 -16.29 27.49 46.36
CA ARG A 649 -16.38 28.85 45.82
C ARG A 649 -16.21 28.88 44.30
N ARG A 650 -15.31 28.06 43.75
CA ARG A 650 -15.03 28.05 42.31
C ARG A 650 -15.87 27.08 41.50
N PHE A 651 -16.31 25.97 42.09
CA PHE A 651 -16.90 24.85 41.35
C PHE A 651 -18.25 24.37 41.90
N GLY A 652 -18.79 25.03 42.92
CA GLY A 652 -20.00 24.62 43.61
C GLY A 652 -21.31 24.98 42.90
N GLU A 653 -21.38 26.00 42.05
CA GLU A 653 -22.64 26.45 41.45
C GLU A 653 -22.85 25.92 40.02
N VAL A 654 -23.97 25.24 39.79
CA VAL A 654 -24.58 25.10 38.46
C VAL A 654 -25.35 26.40 38.23
N ARG A 655 -24.86 27.27 37.35
CA ARG A 655 -25.73 28.29 36.75
C ARG A 655 -26.68 27.55 35.82
N ASP A 656 -27.91 27.32 36.27
CA ASP A 656 -29.02 27.10 35.35
C ASP A 656 -29.14 28.37 34.50
N VAL A 657 -28.79 28.26 33.22
CA VAL A 657 -29.03 29.29 32.21
C VAL A 657 -30.19 28.76 31.38
N ALA A 658 -31.35 29.38 31.61
CA ALA A 658 -32.50 29.36 30.73
C ALA A 658 -32.17 29.94 29.35
#